data_AF-V9ENG5-F1
#
_entry.id   AF-V9ENG5-F1
#
_cell.length_a   1.000
_cell.length_b   1.000
_cell.length_c   1.000
_cell.angle_alpha   90.00
_cell.angle_beta   90.00
_cell.angle_gamma   90.00
#
_symmetry.space_group_name_H-M   'P 1'
#
loop_
_entity.id
_entity.type
_entity.pdbx_description
1 polymer ?
#
loop_
_entity_poly.entity_id
_entity_poly.type
_entity_poly.pdbx_seq_one_letter_code
_entity_poly.pdbx_strand_id
1 'polypeptide(L)'
;MPSRNEPIRVVVPGQFYCDEYLSCTTPSLQSFLPSSGDKWFQNATATAKVEISNNGVDFILTARSFIFSPVVDVQNVVQVDLKTLEIISAQPTKGPLRGGTPVILTLSTAFPSAIVFCSFGGEVVRGAVKTNQVECVVPKARTAGTVRLAIGANGVDFEVFAAEFEYFEDTSRGWKVAPLNGVIGGGTLLHISGTSFDEDGSYSCKIGAQIVRAEYANATHVGCRTPAVAKPQQVAVKISDNEVDFSEFNLTFAYVEPLFVSRIYPVSGDIEGGQLVNVVGGNFTAGAETITCRFGDVVTNATVLSASNAQCTAPKLQPISDIQSVKLATKPFTAEIQRVTVASSPLQPTVQEISTSGDVRVPEIQKFTISGDVVHEIQSIQVSSQAYSGEIFAITSSISPLVNEVQTLELRASSFIGGSFRLVLEKRQTDILTSYATSQEVENSLEILDNIGRVTVTKVTQGLLGSCTWMIEFLDRVGDVPMLEVINVSLGDSGSYDLFIGVSETVKGQGAPLFGTFTLDVDGKTTSPLTYDATEGEMVKALKAVDTSSDVLSVTRTGPFLNNAYEWRVTFAGFPRHVRSIGTDLSGLAQGRGQMTVNLLLPGAKGEQQQISTTLSSGSFKCSLGARVSGDIAVSSTAGEVLQAFDSVTFGRADVTGNAGGRGSSRLWIGQGICLSCPVVQLKR
;
A
#
# COMPACT_ATOMS: atom_id res chain seq x y z
N MET A 1 54.48 -8.25 41.62
CA MET A 1 55.72 -8.64 42.35
C MET A 1 55.33 -9.05 43.77
N PRO A 2 55.71 -10.25 44.24
CA PRO A 2 55.66 -10.54 45.67
C PRO A 2 56.93 -9.99 46.35
N SER A 3 56.74 -9.14 47.38
CA SER A 3 57.74 -8.72 48.40
C SER A 3 58.73 -7.56 48.15
N ARG A 4 58.32 -6.45 47.53
CA ARG A 4 59.00 -5.14 47.76
C ARG A 4 58.02 -4.13 48.36
N ASN A 5 58.36 -3.61 49.54
CA ASN A 5 57.51 -2.68 50.32
C ASN A 5 57.75 -1.19 50.00
N GLU A 6 58.73 -0.84 49.16
CA GLU A 6 59.01 0.56 48.79
C GLU A 6 58.83 0.82 47.28
N PRO A 7 58.21 1.95 46.89
CA PRO A 7 58.06 2.33 45.49
C PRO A 7 59.40 2.72 44.87
N ILE A 8 59.74 2.12 43.73
CA ILE A 8 60.94 2.48 42.96
C ILE A 8 60.71 3.84 42.30
N ARG A 9 61.59 4.80 42.58
CA ARG A 9 61.57 6.13 41.95
C ARG A 9 62.81 6.31 41.08
N VAL A 10 62.61 6.81 39.87
CA VAL A 10 63.70 7.22 38.97
C VAL A 10 63.43 8.60 38.45
N VAL A 11 64.45 9.44 38.50
CA VAL A 11 64.47 10.75 37.87
C VAL A 11 65.24 10.63 36.57
N VAL A 12 64.60 11.03 35.47
CA VAL A 12 65.21 11.09 34.15
C VAL A 12 65.24 12.54 33.67
N PRO A 13 66.28 12.95 32.92
CA PRO A 13 66.32 14.28 32.36
C PRO A 13 65.19 14.46 31.35
N GLY A 14 64.48 15.58 31.44
CA GLY A 14 63.51 16.01 30.45
C GLY A 14 64.18 16.87 29.38
N GLN A 15 63.70 16.76 28.14
CA GLN A 15 64.12 17.55 27.00
C GLN A 15 62.93 18.38 26.51
N PHE A 16 63.07 19.70 26.53
CA PHE A 16 62.09 20.62 25.98
C PHE A 16 62.15 20.60 24.45
N TYR A 17 61.00 20.40 23.82
CA TYR A 17 60.84 20.60 22.38
C TYR A 17 60.35 22.03 22.07
N CYS A 18 59.50 22.58 22.93
CA CYS A 18 59.09 23.97 22.96
C CYS A 18 58.48 24.32 24.33
N ASP A 19 57.96 25.54 24.48
CA ASP A 19 57.41 26.05 25.74
C ASP A 19 56.22 25.25 26.27
N GLU A 20 55.54 24.48 25.40
CA GLU A 20 54.37 23.66 25.75
C GLU A 20 54.65 22.14 25.80
N TYR A 21 55.80 21.69 25.26
CA TYR A 21 56.10 20.26 25.11
C TYR A 21 57.46 19.87 25.70
N LEU A 22 57.41 18.98 26.70
CA LEU A 22 58.56 18.33 27.33
C LEU A 22 58.49 16.82 27.09
N SER A 23 59.62 16.19 26.77
CA SER A 23 59.71 14.72 26.72
C SER A 23 60.79 14.18 27.63
N CYS A 24 60.72 12.91 27.96
CA CYS A 24 61.76 12.22 28.70
C CYS A 24 61.81 10.74 28.30
N THR A 25 62.99 10.15 28.28
CA THR A 25 63.15 8.72 27.99
C THR A 25 62.85 7.90 29.25
N THR A 26 61.83 7.06 29.20
CA THR A 26 61.52 6.16 30.32
C THR A 26 62.55 5.03 30.41
N PRO A 27 63.05 4.69 31.61
CA PRO A 27 63.93 3.55 31.78
C PRO A 27 63.21 2.22 31.48
N SER A 28 63.96 1.20 31.05
CA SER A 28 63.40 -0.13 30.81
C SER A 28 62.86 -0.76 32.10
N LEU A 29 61.69 -1.42 32.04
CA LEU A 29 61.14 -2.18 33.17
C LEU A 29 62.12 -3.24 33.69
N GLN A 30 62.96 -3.78 32.79
CA GLN A 30 64.01 -4.76 33.12
C GLN A 30 65.08 -4.19 34.06
N SER A 31 65.35 -2.89 33.99
CA SER A 31 66.31 -2.23 34.90
C SER A 31 65.85 -2.20 36.37
N PHE A 32 64.56 -2.49 36.61
CA PHE A 32 63.94 -2.48 37.94
C PHE A 32 63.71 -3.88 38.54
N LEU A 33 64.02 -4.92 37.77
CA LEU A 33 63.79 -6.31 38.13
C LEU A 33 65.09 -6.97 38.61
N PRO A 34 65.05 -7.82 39.66
CA PRO A 34 66.23 -8.60 40.05
C PRO A 34 66.67 -9.53 38.91
N SER A 35 67.98 -9.76 38.78
CA SER A 35 68.61 -10.57 37.73
C SER A 35 68.23 -12.06 37.72
N SER A 36 67.30 -12.48 38.57
CA SER A 36 66.72 -13.82 38.56
C SER A 36 66.00 -13.99 37.23
N GLY A 37 66.47 -14.94 36.41
CA GLY A 37 66.03 -15.18 35.02
C GLY A 37 64.56 -15.60 34.83
N ASP A 38 63.65 -15.15 35.67
CA ASP A 38 62.22 -15.43 35.57
C ASP A 38 61.57 -14.54 34.50
N LYS A 39 61.07 -15.17 33.43
CA LYS A 39 60.50 -14.48 32.25
C LYS A 39 59.07 -13.93 32.44
N TRP A 40 58.49 -13.98 33.64
CA TRP A 40 57.08 -13.58 33.86
C TRP A 40 56.81 -12.11 33.51
N PHE A 41 57.82 -11.24 33.63
CA PHE A 41 57.69 -9.81 33.31
C PHE A 41 57.56 -9.53 31.80
N GLN A 42 57.95 -10.48 30.93
CA GLN A 42 57.78 -10.34 29.48
C GLN A 42 56.29 -10.31 29.06
N ASN A 43 55.38 -10.74 29.95
CA ASN A 43 53.93 -10.73 29.73
C ASN A 43 53.18 -9.86 30.74
N ALA A 44 53.89 -9.10 31.59
CA ALA A 44 53.29 -8.29 32.63
C ALA A 44 53.09 -6.84 32.18
N THR A 45 51.91 -6.29 32.44
CA THR A 45 51.66 -4.84 32.35
C THR A 45 51.97 -4.21 33.70
N ALA A 46 52.72 -3.12 33.74
CA ALA A 46 53.02 -2.38 34.97
C ALA A 46 52.60 -0.92 34.84
N THR A 47 52.13 -0.31 35.92
CA THR A 47 51.74 1.11 35.94
C THR A 47 52.66 1.91 36.84
N ALA A 48 53.04 3.10 36.39
CA ALA A 48 53.88 4.04 37.13
C ALA A 48 53.22 5.41 37.20
N LYS A 49 53.25 6.03 38.37
CA LYS A 49 52.90 7.44 38.51
C LYS A 49 54.05 8.28 37.96
N VAL A 50 53.73 9.28 37.14
CA VAL A 50 54.73 10.23 36.62
C VAL A 50 54.60 11.53 37.38
N GLU A 51 55.73 12.08 37.77
CA GLU A 51 55.81 13.38 38.44
C GLU A 51 56.84 14.24 37.71
N ILE A 52 56.55 15.53 37.52
CA ILE A 52 57.41 16.48 36.81
C ILE A 52 57.99 17.47 37.81
N SER A 53 59.28 17.78 37.66
CA SER A 53 59.98 18.81 38.43
C SER A 53 60.81 19.68 37.48
N ASN A 54 60.89 20.97 37.78
CA ASN A 54 61.78 21.91 37.09
C ASN A 54 63.10 22.17 37.86
N ASN A 55 63.24 21.64 39.08
CA ASN A 55 64.43 21.80 39.92
C ASN A 55 64.99 20.47 40.43
N GLY A 56 64.36 19.34 40.08
CA GLY A 56 64.77 18.00 40.51
C GLY A 56 64.47 17.68 41.97
N VAL A 57 63.75 18.54 42.69
CA VAL A 57 63.44 18.40 44.12
C VAL A 57 61.93 18.44 44.36
N ASP A 58 61.23 19.40 43.76
CA ASP A 58 59.80 19.60 43.91
C ASP A 58 59.06 18.98 42.73
N PHE A 59 58.29 17.92 42.99
CA PHE A 59 57.65 17.10 41.97
C PHE A 59 56.13 17.24 42.00
N ILE A 60 55.50 17.38 40.84
CA ILE A 60 54.05 17.50 40.66
C ILE A 60 53.52 16.30 39.87
N LEU A 61 52.49 15.63 40.40
CA LEU A 61 51.84 14.48 39.78
C LEU A 61 51.14 14.84 38.47
N THR A 62 51.35 14.01 37.43
CA THR A 62 50.58 14.08 36.19
C THR A 62 49.16 13.54 36.38
N ALA A 63 48.24 14.00 35.53
CA ALA A 63 46.82 13.58 35.59
C ALA A 63 46.60 12.10 35.20
N ARG A 64 47.57 11.46 34.52
CA ARG A 64 47.51 10.07 34.07
C ARG A 64 48.78 9.32 34.47
N SER A 65 48.62 8.03 34.80
CA SER A 65 49.73 7.10 35.03
C SER A 65 50.32 6.62 33.71
N PHE A 66 51.62 6.39 33.69
CA PHE A 66 52.32 5.72 32.58
C PHE A 66 52.12 4.21 32.68
N ILE A 67 51.96 3.54 31.54
CA ILE A 67 51.72 2.09 31.47
C ILE A 67 52.86 1.44 30.70
N PHE A 68 53.66 0.62 31.38
CA PHE A 68 54.58 -0.32 30.75
C PHE A 68 53.78 -1.50 30.22
N SER A 69 53.78 -1.67 28.90
CA SER A 69 53.22 -2.85 28.25
C SER A 69 54.29 -3.92 28.07
N PRO A 70 53.93 -5.22 28.10
CA PRO A 70 54.88 -6.30 27.88
C PRO A 70 55.62 -6.12 26.55
N VAL A 71 56.96 -6.17 26.61
CA VAL A 71 57.81 -6.29 25.43
C VAL A 71 57.69 -7.74 24.98
N VAL A 72 56.94 -7.98 23.90
CA VAL A 72 57.00 -9.26 23.19
C VAL A 72 58.45 -9.48 22.80
N ASP A 73 59.02 -10.65 23.14
CA ASP A 73 60.38 -11.03 22.77
C ASP A 73 60.50 -11.07 21.25
N VAL A 74 60.89 -9.95 20.64
CA VAL A 74 61.18 -9.86 19.21
C VAL A 74 62.69 -9.99 19.06
N GLN A 75 63.20 -11.22 19.06
CA GLN A 75 64.57 -11.51 18.64
C GLN A 75 64.85 -11.18 17.15
N ASN A 76 63.93 -10.52 16.46
CA ASN A 76 64.13 -9.86 15.18
C ASN A 76 63.23 -8.63 15.10
N VAL A 77 63.61 -7.51 15.70
CA VAL A 77 63.04 -6.21 15.28
C VAL A 77 63.56 -5.96 13.87
N VAL A 78 62.90 -6.56 12.88
CA VAL A 78 62.84 -5.93 11.56
C VAL A 78 62.24 -4.57 11.85
N GLN A 79 63.02 -3.50 11.69
CA GLN A 79 62.46 -2.16 11.65
C GLN A 79 61.26 -2.22 10.70
N VAL A 80 60.08 -1.94 11.24
CA VAL A 80 58.85 -1.93 10.46
C VAL A 80 58.99 -0.78 9.48
N ASP A 81 59.46 -1.07 8.27
CA ASP A 81 59.71 -0.07 7.25
C ASP A 81 58.39 0.39 6.65
N LEU A 82 57.91 1.52 7.16
CA LEU A 82 56.67 2.14 6.72
C LEU A 82 56.85 2.98 5.45
N LYS A 83 58.07 3.10 4.89
CA LYS A 83 58.36 3.96 3.72
C LYS A 83 57.72 3.50 2.43
N THR A 84 57.32 2.22 2.36
CA THR A 84 56.62 1.64 1.20
C THR A 84 55.11 1.59 1.39
N LEU A 85 54.61 2.03 2.55
CA LEU A 85 53.20 1.98 2.88
C LEU A 85 52.48 3.22 2.33
N GLU A 86 51.60 3.00 1.36
CA GLU A 86 50.78 4.08 0.77
C GLU A 86 49.34 4.01 1.31
N ILE A 87 48.76 5.18 1.53
CA ILE A 87 47.38 5.35 1.97
C ILE A 87 46.52 5.52 0.72
N ILE A 88 45.65 4.54 0.44
CA ILE A 88 44.70 4.59 -0.68
C ILE A 88 43.54 5.53 -0.35
N SER A 89 43.03 5.45 0.88
CA SER A 89 41.93 6.30 1.33
C SER A 89 41.90 6.42 2.85
N ALA A 90 41.37 7.54 3.33
CA ALA A 90 41.05 7.79 4.73
C ALA A 90 39.64 8.36 4.78
N GLN A 91 38.71 7.68 5.45
CA GLN A 91 37.33 8.13 5.55
C GLN A 91 36.73 7.84 6.93
N PRO A 92 35.95 8.78 7.52
CA PRO A 92 35.77 10.16 7.07
C PRO A 92 36.99 11.05 7.36
N THR A 93 37.16 12.18 6.65
CA THR A 93 38.23 13.18 6.88
C THR A 93 37.81 14.34 7.78
N LYS A 94 36.67 14.23 8.47
CA LYS A 94 36.15 15.23 9.39
C LYS A 94 35.32 14.61 10.50
N GLY A 95 35.26 15.26 11.66
CA GLY A 95 34.48 14.82 12.81
C GLY A 95 34.35 15.88 13.92
N PRO A 96 33.48 15.67 14.93
CA PRO A 96 33.19 16.65 15.96
C PRO A 96 34.27 16.73 17.03
N LEU A 97 34.39 17.88 17.71
CA LEU A 97 35.35 18.10 18.82
C LEU A 97 35.30 17.08 19.95
N ARG A 98 34.14 16.45 20.19
CA ARG A 98 34.00 15.41 21.22
C ARG A 98 34.82 14.14 20.91
N GLY A 99 35.25 13.94 19.67
CA GLY A 99 35.89 12.72 19.18
C GLY A 99 34.91 11.56 19.01
N GLY A 100 35.44 10.34 18.94
CA GLY A 100 34.65 9.11 18.79
C GLY A 100 34.41 8.66 17.35
N THR A 101 34.74 9.49 16.35
CA THR A 101 34.66 9.14 14.93
C THR A 101 35.59 7.98 14.59
N PRO A 102 35.10 6.83 14.10
CA PRO A 102 35.94 5.76 13.58
C PRO A 102 36.43 6.10 12.17
N VAL A 103 37.71 6.47 12.05
CA VAL A 103 38.35 6.70 10.75
C VAL A 103 38.94 5.40 10.24
N ILE A 104 38.53 4.98 9.05
CA ILE A 104 39.03 3.80 8.36
C ILE A 104 40.03 4.23 7.30
N LEU A 105 41.27 3.76 7.46
CA LEU A 105 42.37 3.93 6.51
C LEU A 105 42.49 2.66 5.67
N THR A 106 42.42 2.80 4.35
CA THR A 106 42.72 1.69 3.42
C THR A 106 44.14 1.85 2.91
N LEU A 107 44.94 0.81 3.07
CA LEU A 107 46.36 0.76 2.74
C LEU A 107 46.59 0.01 1.43
N SER A 108 47.68 0.34 0.73
CA SER A 108 48.11 -0.39 -0.47
C SER A 108 48.48 -1.85 -0.20
N THR A 109 48.94 -2.13 1.01
CA THR A 109 49.34 -3.46 1.49
C THR A 109 48.88 -3.68 2.93
N ALA A 110 48.99 -4.91 3.44
CA ALA A 110 48.67 -5.19 4.83
C ALA A 110 49.57 -4.38 5.79
N PHE A 111 49.02 -3.88 6.89
CA PHE A 111 49.86 -3.17 7.86
C PHE A 111 50.86 -4.16 8.48
N PRO A 112 52.17 -3.84 8.49
CA PRO A 112 53.25 -4.79 8.81
C PRO A 112 53.32 -5.20 10.30
N SER A 113 52.46 -4.67 11.16
CA SER A 113 52.43 -4.94 12.61
C SER A 113 50.99 -5.19 13.08
N ALA A 114 50.81 -5.94 14.17
CA ALA A 114 49.52 -6.04 14.85
C ALA A 114 49.19 -4.80 15.70
N ILE A 115 50.17 -3.91 15.88
CA ILE A 115 50.07 -2.70 16.69
C ILE A 115 50.28 -1.50 15.77
N VAL A 116 49.29 -0.61 15.74
CA VAL A 116 49.31 0.66 15.02
C VAL A 116 48.87 1.78 15.94
N PHE A 117 49.49 2.94 15.79
CA PHE A 117 49.12 4.18 16.46
C PHE A 117 48.74 5.21 15.41
N CYS A 118 47.72 6.01 15.73
CA CYS A 118 47.25 7.08 14.87
C CYS A 118 47.42 8.39 15.63
N SER A 119 48.08 9.35 14.97
CA SER A 119 48.25 10.71 15.46
C SER A 119 47.27 11.62 14.74
N PHE A 120 46.53 12.42 15.52
CA PHE A 120 45.67 13.50 15.06
C PHE A 120 46.28 14.81 15.57
N GLY A 121 47.24 15.35 14.83
CA GLY A 121 48.08 16.46 15.31
C GLY A 121 48.90 16.04 16.53
N GLY A 122 48.61 16.62 17.70
CA GLY A 122 49.33 16.32 18.94
C GLY A 122 48.77 15.14 19.76
N GLU A 123 47.56 14.66 19.44
CA GLU A 123 46.89 13.59 20.18
C GLU A 123 47.15 12.23 19.53
N VAL A 124 47.48 11.22 20.35
CA VAL A 124 47.83 9.87 19.88
C VAL A 124 46.87 8.83 20.44
N VAL A 125 46.32 8.00 19.55
CA VAL A 125 45.45 6.88 19.89
C VAL A 125 45.99 5.56 19.34
N ARG A 126 45.65 4.45 20.01
CA ARG A 126 45.91 3.12 19.46
C ARG A 126 44.83 2.77 18.45
N GLY A 127 45.23 2.30 17.26
CA GLY A 127 44.32 1.82 16.24
C GLY A 127 44.18 0.30 16.23
N ALA A 128 43.20 -0.19 15.48
CA ALA A 128 42.99 -1.61 15.21
C ALA A 128 43.41 -1.93 13.77
N VAL A 129 44.15 -3.03 13.59
CA VAL A 129 44.60 -3.51 12.27
C VAL A 129 43.72 -4.67 11.83
N LYS A 130 43.19 -4.58 10.60
CA LYS A 130 42.48 -5.65 9.92
C LYS A 130 43.00 -5.76 8.49
N THR A 131 43.92 -6.68 8.25
CA THR A 131 44.60 -6.88 6.96
C THR A 131 45.25 -5.58 6.44
N ASN A 132 44.67 -4.97 5.40
CA ASN A 132 45.09 -3.72 4.77
C ASN A 132 44.23 -2.53 5.21
N GLN A 133 43.46 -2.66 6.30
CA GLN A 133 42.70 -1.60 6.90
C GLN A 133 43.20 -1.29 8.30
N VAL A 134 43.26 0.00 8.63
CA VAL A 134 43.53 0.49 9.97
C VAL A 134 42.36 1.34 10.41
N GLU A 135 41.77 1.00 11.55
CA GLU A 135 40.70 1.76 12.18
C GLU A 135 41.25 2.56 13.37
N CYS A 136 41.04 3.87 13.36
CA CYS A 136 41.45 4.79 14.41
C CYS A 136 40.23 5.53 14.95
N VAL A 137 39.99 5.47 16.26
CA VAL A 137 38.92 6.27 16.89
C VAL A 137 39.47 7.65 17.24
N VAL A 138 38.92 8.69 16.63
CA VAL A 138 39.35 10.09 16.76
C VAL A 138 39.27 10.52 18.24
N PRO A 139 40.35 11.07 18.83
CA PRO A 139 40.33 11.57 20.20
C PRO A 139 39.52 12.86 20.35
N LYS A 140 39.21 13.23 21.60
CA LYS A 140 38.56 14.50 21.90
C LYS A 140 39.54 15.67 21.68
N ALA A 141 39.10 16.72 21.00
CA ALA A 141 39.83 17.97 20.81
C ALA A 141 39.17 19.15 21.58
N ARG A 142 39.91 20.25 21.72
CA ARG A 142 39.44 21.47 22.42
C ARG A 142 39.01 22.59 21.48
N THR A 143 39.57 22.64 20.28
CA THR A 143 39.41 23.73 19.31
C THR A 143 39.14 23.16 17.93
N ALA A 144 38.23 23.77 17.18
CA ALA A 144 37.96 23.40 15.79
C ALA A 144 39.16 23.74 14.90
N GLY A 145 39.30 23.01 13.79
CA GLY A 145 40.36 23.22 12.81
C GLY A 145 40.94 21.92 12.26
N THR A 146 41.80 22.06 11.25
CA THR A 146 42.41 20.93 10.55
C THR A 146 43.70 20.49 11.25
N VAL A 147 43.82 19.18 11.47
CA VAL A 147 45.04 18.53 11.98
C VAL A 147 45.56 17.51 10.98
N ARG A 148 46.85 17.18 11.08
CA ARG A 148 47.45 16.10 10.31
C ARG A 148 47.07 14.75 10.92
N LEU A 149 46.45 13.87 10.13
CA LEU A 149 46.28 12.46 10.46
C LEU A 149 47.46 11.64 9.91
N ALA A 150 48.17 10.96 10.79
CA ALA A 150 49.30 10.10 10.43
C ALA A 150 49.30 8.80 11.23
N ILE A 151 49.91 7.75 10.68
CA ILE A 151 50.05 6.45 11.36
C ILE A 151 51.51 6.08 11.60
N GLY A 152 51.74 5.35 12.69
CA GLY A 152 53.07 4.91 13.14
C GLY A 152 53.00 3.58 13.88
N ALA A 153 54.15 2.89 13.99
CA ALA A 153 54.23 1.57 14.62
C ALA A 153 54.62 1.61 16.11
N ASN A 154 55.14 2.75 16.60
CA ASN A 154 55.71 2.87 17.95
C ASN A 154 55.05 3.94 18.83
N GLY A 155 54.07 4.68 18.30
CA GLY A 155 53.31 5.70 19.04
C GLY A 155 54.06 7.02 19.29
N VAL A 156 55.25 7.16 18.71
CA VAL A 156 56.10 8.37 18.82
C VAL A 156 56.41 8.91 17.44
N ASP A 157 56.84 8.04 16.53
CA ASP A 157 57.19 8.39 15.16
C ASP A 157 56.00 8.12 14.23
N PHE A 158 55.51 9.17 13.57
CA PHE A 158 54.36 9.14 12.68
C PHE A 158 54.79 9.53 11.26
N GLU A 159 55.45 8.59 10.59
CA GLU A 159 56.09 8.82 9.29
C GLU A 159 55.11 8.75 8.11
N VAL A 160 53.98 8.06 8.26
CA VAL A 160 53.01 7.85 7.18
C VAL A 160 51.88 8.87 7.28
N PHE A 161 51.87 9.85 6.38
CA PHE A 161 50.75 10.78 6.23
C PHE A 161 49.54 10.06 5.64
N ALA A 162 48.39 10.16 6.30
CA ALA A 162 47.15 9.55 5.85
C ALA A 162 46.20 10.56 5.22
N ALA A 163 45.89 11.66 5.92
CA ALA A 163 45.02 12.72 5.43
C ALA A 163 45.14 13.97 6.30
N GLU A 164 44.56 15.07 5.83
CA GLU A 164 44.12 16.16 6.70
C GLU A 164 42.78 15.79 7.33
N PHE A 165 42.64 16.00 8.64
CA PHE A 165 41.42 15.72 9.39
C PHE A 165 40.88 17.00 10.01
N GLU A 166 39.64 17.35 9.71
CA GLU A 166 38.99 18.56 10.22
C GLU A 166 38.16 18.26 11.49
N TYR A 167 38.48 18.96 12.59
CA TYR A 167 37.60 19.01 13.76
C TYR A 167 36.60 20.16 13.63
N PHE A 168 35.30 19.86 13.75
CA PHE A 168 34.23 20.86 13.73
C PHE A 168 33.48 20.96 15.07
N GLU A 169 32.89 22.13 15.32
CA GLU A 169 31.98 22.35 16.44
C GLU A 169 30.55 21.98 16.05
N ASP A 170 29.81 21.33 16.97
CA ASP A 170 28.41 21.00 16.73
C ASP A 170 27.52 22.23 16.99
N THR A 171 27.03 22.84 15.91
CA THR A 171 26.13 24.01 15.95
C THR A 171 24.64 23.64 15.96
N SER A 172 24.30 22.35 16.09
CA SER A 172 22.93 21.84 15.92
C SER A 172 21.90 22.34 16.92
N ARG A 173 22.34 22.93 18.03
CA ARG A 173 21.45 23.55 19.02
C ARG A 173 20.64 24.72 18.44
N GLY A 174 21.17 25.40 17.42
CA GLY A 174 20.52 26.54 16.77
C GLY A 174 19.65 26.17 15.57
N TRP A 175 19.62 24.90 15.18
CA TRP A 175 18.93 24.49 13.96
C TRP A 175 17.42 24.42 14.18
N LYS A 176 16.67 24.61 13.09
CA LYS A 176 15.21 24.49 13.04
C LYS A 176 14.81 23.54 11.94
N VAL A 177 13.79 22.72 12.19
CA VAL A 177 13.15 21.87 11.19
C VAL A 177 11.72 22.33 10.94
N ALA A 178 11.31 22.38 9.68
CA ALA A 178 9.93 22.63 9.28
C ALA A 178 9.57 21.81 8.04
N PRO A 179 8.34 21.27 7.92
CA PRO A 179 7.30 21.24 8.94
C PRO A 179 7.65 20.30 10.11
N LEU A 180 6.97 20.45 11.25
CA LEU A 180 7.17 19.64 12.45
C LEU A 180 6.41 18.30 12.43
N ASN A 181 5.55 18.10 11.44
CA ASN A 181 4.77 16.89 11.26
C ASN A 181 4.56 16.59 9.77
N GLY A 182 4.21 15.34 9.49
CA GLY A 182 3.87 14.88 8.14
C GLY A 182 3.30 13.47 8.16
N VAL A 183 2.74 13.03 7.03
CA VAL A 183 1.93 11.81 6.99
C VAL A 183 2.77 10.53 7.09
N ILE A 184 2.20 9.46 7.67
CA ILE A 184 2.83 8.12 7.77
C ILE A 184 3.25 7.53 6.42
N GLY A 185 2.65 7.97 5.30
CA GLY A 185 3.07 7.62 3.94
C GLY A 185 4.44 8.16 3.52
N GLY A 186 5.07 9.01 4.36
CA GLY A 186 6.39 9.57 4.10
C GLY A 186 6.39 10.76 3.14
N GLY A 187 7.60 11.05 2.65
CA GLY A 187 8.06 12.10 1.74
C GLY A 187 7.56 13.52 1.98
N THR A 188 7.25 13.80 3.24
CA THR A 188 7.24 15.16 3.73
C THR A 188 8.67 15.70 3.63
N LEU A 189 8.85 16.82 2.94
CA LEU A 189 10.15 17.47 2.82
C LEU A 189 10.43 18.27 4.09
N LEU A 190 11.39 17.82 4.87
CA LEU A 190 11.92 18.51 6.02
C LEU A 190 12.95 19.53 5.57
N HIS A 191 12.65 20.80 5.80
CA HIS A 191 13.57 21.90 5.62
C HIS A 191 14.32 22.14 6.93
N ILE A 192 15.64 22.03 6.90
CA ILE A 192 16.49 22.23 8.06
C ILE A 192 17.36 23.46 7.84
N SER A 193 17.27 24.40 8.79
CA SER A 193 17.90 25.73 8.72
C SER A 193 18.70 26.03 9.97
N GLY A 194 19.74 26.85 9.89
CA GLY A 194 20.41 27.42 11.08
C GLY A 194 21.93 27.31 11.15
N THR A 195 22.60 26.79 10.12
CA THR A 195 24.07 26.84 9.97
C THR A 195 24.44 27.18 8.52
N SER A 196 25.74 27.35 8.27
CA SER A 196 26.27 27.33 6.91
C SER A 196 26.42 25.89 6.40
N PHE A 197 25.88 25.60 5.23
CA PHE A 197 26.06 24.35 4.49
C PHE A 197 26.94 24.60 3.26
N ASP A 198 27.81 23.65 2.96
CA ASP A 198 28.68 23.65 1.79
C ASP A 198 27.95 23.04 0.58
N GLU A 199 28.05 23.68 -0.58
CA GLU A 199 27.44 23.18 -1.82
C GLU A 199 28.04 21.84 -2.25
N ASP A 200 29.34 21.65 -2.01
CA ASP A 200 30.05 20.40 -2.30
C ASP A 200 29.92 19.35 -1.17
N GLY A 201 29.19 19.68 -0.10
CA GLY A 201 28.99 18.82 1.05
C GLY A 201 28.03 17.64 0.77
N SER A 202 28.36 16.46 1.31
CA SER A 202 27.45 15.31 1.29
C SER A 202 26.74 15.13 2.62
N TYR A 203 25.51 15.63 2.70
CA TYR A 203 24.69 15.59 3.91
C TYR A 203 23.71 14.41 3.90
N SER A 204 23.39 13.90 5.09
CA SER A 204 22.40 12.85 5.32
C SER A 204 21.61 13.13 6.60
N CYS A 205 20.30 12.90 6.55
CA CYS A 205 19.41 12.98 7.70
C CYS A 205 19.12 11.61 8.28
N LYS A 206 19.33 11.46 9.58
CA LYS A 206 18.82 10.33 10.35
C LYS A 206 17.47 10.70 10.95
N ILE A 207 16.41 10.09 10.43
CA ILE A 207 15.02 10.30 10.83
C ILE A 207 14.56 9.04 11.57
N GLY A 208 14.60 9.09 12.89
CA GLY A 208 14.42 7.91 13.74
C GLY A 208 15.56 6.90 13.53
N ALA A 209 15.22 5.71 13.02
CA ALA A 209 16.19 4.65 12.72
C ALA A 209 16.70 4.68 11.27
N GLN A 210 16.06 5.43 10.39
CA GLN A 210 16.38 5.43 8.96
C GLN A 210 17.28 6.60 8.60
N ILE A 211 18.23 6.35 7.69
CA ILE A 211 19.12 7.37 7.16
C ILE A 211 18.70 7.63 5.72
N VAL A 212 18.43 8.90 5.40
CA VAL A 212 18.09 9.37 4.06
C VAL A 212 19.12 10.41 3.64
N ARG A 213 19.47 10.44 2.35
CA ARG A 213 20.32 11.49 1.80
C ARG A 213 19.64 12.84 1.96
N ALA A 214 20.39 13.85 2.37
CA ALA A 214 19.95 15.22 2.38
C ALA A 214 20.31 15.91 1.06
N GLU A 215 19.47 16.83 0.64
CA GLU A 215 19.61 17.60 -0.58
C GLU A 215 20.02 19.03 -0.20
N TYR A 216 21.14 19.51 -0.76
CA TYR A 216 21.60 20.88 -0.55
C TYR A 216 20.65 21.86 -1.22
N ALA A 217 20.13 22.84 -0.46
CA ALA A 217 19.25 23.88 -1.02
C ALA A 217 20.02 25.17 -1.28
N ASN A 218 20.72 25.64 -0.25
CA ASN A 218 21.58 26.83 -0.29
C ASN A 218 22.47 26.81 0.95
N ALA A 219 23.33 27.81 1.07
CA ALA A 219 24.27 27.93 2.17
C ALA A 219 23.61 27.93 3.56
N THR A 220 22.31 28.11 3.71
CA THR A 220 21.63 28.11 5.02
C THR A 220 20.61 27.00 5.22
N HIS A 221 20.40 26.16 4.20
CA HIS A 221 19.30 25.21 4.17
C HIS A 221 19.68 23.87 3.50
N VAL A 222 19.25 22.79 4.14
CA VAL A 222 19.23 21.43 3.54
C VAL A 222 17.85 20.81 3.68
N GLY A 223 17.46 20.02 2.69
CA GLY A 223 16.19 19.32 2.61
C GLY A 223 16.35 17.82 2.83
N CYS A 224 15.46 17.19 3.61
CA CYS A 224 15.43 15.74 3.77
C CYS A 224 14.00 15.22 3.64
N ARG A 225 13.79 14.17 2.85
CA ARG A 225 12.47 13.58 2.68
C ARG A 225 12.24 12.49 3.73
N THR A 226 11.11 12.56 4.41
CA THR A 226 10.76 11.54 5.39
C THR A 226 10.52 10.20 4.71
N PRO A 227 11.01 9.07 5.25
CA PRO A 227 10.59 7.76 4.76
C PRO A 227 9.17 7.41 5.20
N ALA A 228 8.55 6.42 4.54
CA ALA A 228 7.26 5.88 4.96
C ALA A 228 7.41 5.03 6.24
N VAL A 229 6.39 5.07 7.11
CA VAL A 229 6.33 4.31 8.37
C VAL A 229 4.97 3.66 8.54
N ALA A 230 4.92 2.54 9.28
CA ALA A 230 3.69 1.76 9.43
C ALA A 230 2.68 2.36 10.43
N LYS A 231 3.13 3.17 11.40
CA LYS A 231 2.29 3.72 12.47
C LYS A 231 2.70 5.15 12.82
N PRO A 232 1.77 5.98 13.30
CA PRO A 232 2.08 7.30 13.84
C PRO A 232 3.11 7.21 14.97
N GLN A 233 4.09 8.10 14.96
CA GLN A 233 5.17 8.13 15.95
C GLN A 233 5.93 9.46 15.91
N GLN A 234 6.51 9.84 17.04
CA GLN A 234 7.46 10.96 17.10
C GLN A 234 8.88 10.42 16.97
N VAL A 235 9.70 11.08 16.14
CA VAL A 235 11.07 10.67 15.85
C VAL A 235 12.03 11.85 16.02
N ALA A 236 13.27 11.53 16.39
CA ALA A 236 14.37 12.48 16.34
C ALA A 236 14.88 12.61 14.88
N VAL A 237 15.19 13.83 14.48
CA VAL A 237 15.85 14.17 13.22
C VAL A 237 17.24 14.68 13.55
N LYS A 238 18.26 14.09 12.93
CA LYS A 238 19.67 14.48 13.07
C LYS A 238 20.28 14.63 11.69
N ILE A 239 21.24 15.53 11.54
CA ILE A 239 22.01 15.67 10.29
C ILE A 239 23.43 15.18 10.55
N SER A 240 24.02 14.59 9.51
CA SER A 240 25.44 14.28 9.41
C SER A 240 25.93 14.74 8.03
N ASP A 241 27.20 15.08 7.94
CA ASP A 241 27.89 15.46 6.70
C ASP A 241 28.97 14.42 6.30
N ASN A 242 29.00 13.30 7.02
CA ASN A 242 29.92 12.18 6.82
C ASN A 242 29.24 10.80 7.06
N GLU A 243 27.92 10.77 7.26
CA GLU A 243 27.06 9.61 7.60
C GLU A 243 27.41 8.84 8.89
N VAL A 244 28.44 9.28 9.61
CA VAL A 244 28.97 8.61 10.80
C VAL A 244 28.63 9.44 12.03
N ASP A 245 29.00 10.71 12.00
CA ASP A 245 28.82 11.67 13.08
C ASP A 245 27.54 12.47 12.86
N PHE A 246 26.49 12.07 13.60
CA PHE A 246 25.24 12.81 13.63
C PHE A 246 25.23 13.87 14.73
N SER A 247 24.48 14.93 14.48
CA SER A 247 24.25 16.04 15.41
C SER A 247 23.83 15.59 16.81
N GLU A 248 24.29 16.29 17.84
CA GLU A 248 23.94 16.05 19.25
C GLU A 248 22.49 16.33 19.53
N PHE A 249 22.06 17.54 19.16
CA PHE A 249 20.72 17.99 19.46
C PHE A 249 19.72 17.29 18.53
N ASN A 250 18.65 16.79 19.15
CA ASN A 250 17.55 16.16 18.44
C ASN A 250 16.60 17.27 17.96
N LEU A 251 16.49 17.42 16.64
CA LEU A 251 15.30 18.04 16.07
C LEU A 251 14.15 17.01 16.17
N THR A 252 12.91 17.47 16.24
CA THR A 252 11.77 16.57 16.48
C THR A 252 10.78 16.65 15.33
N PHE A 253 10.32 15.49 14.86
CA PHE A 253 9.32 15.37 13.81
C PHE A 253 8.26 14.33 14.19
N ALA A 254 6.99 14.60 13.88
CA ALA A 254 5.87 13.69 14.15
C ALA A 254 5.29 13.10 12.86
N TYR A 255 5.32 11.78 12.73
CA TYR A 255 4.49 11.07 11.75
C TYR A 255 3.06 10.99 12.25
N VAL A 256 2.12 11.49 11.43
CA VAL A 256 0.69 11.53 11.73
C VAL A 256 -0.11 10.78 10.67
N GLU A 257 -1.30 10.32 11.02
CA GLU A 257 -2.23 9.84 10.00
C GLU A 257 -2.72 11.01 9.14
N PRO A 258 -2.97 10.79 7.84
CA PRO A 258 -3.60 11.79 7.00
C PRO A 258 -4.94 12.25 7.62
N LEU A 259 -5.17 13.56 7.63
CA LEU A 259 -6.50 14.10 7.87
C LEU A 259 -7.40 13.79 6.69
N PHE A 260 -8.68 13.58 6.96
CA PHE A 260 -9.69 13.43 5.93
C PHE A 260 -10.88 14.32 6.23
N VAL A 261 -11.51 14.82 5.18
CA VAL A 261 -12.74 15.63 5.28
C VAL A 261 -13.88 14.78 4.75
N SER A 262 -14.90 14.57 5.58
CA SER A 262 -16.11 13.83 5.22
C SER A 262 -17.19 14.74 4.63
N ARG A 263 -17.37 15.93 5.20
CA ARG A 263 -18.32 16.94 4.71
C ARG A 263 -17.99 18.32 5.29
N ILE A 264 -18.55 19.34 4.67
CA ILE A 264 -18.56 20.72 5.18
C ILE A 264 -19.99 21.22 5.34
N TYR A 265 -20.22 22.13 6.27
CA TYR A 265 -21.50 22.82 6.44
C TYR A 265 -21.30 24.24 7.00
N PRO A 266 -21.92 25.28 6.41
CA PRO A 266 -22.73 25.22 5.19
C PRO A 266 -21.89 24.94 3.94
N VAL A 267 -22.52 24.41 2.88
CA VAL A 267 -21.87 24.12 1.58
C VAL A 267 -21.87 25.33 0.62
N SER A 268 -22.40 26.46 1.07
CA SER A 268 -22.47 27.73 0.35
C SER A 268 -22.40 28.88 1.36
N GLY A 269 -22.00 30.06 0.91
CA GLY A 269 -21.88 31.24 1.77
C GLY A 269 -21.83 32.53 0.95
N ASP A 270 -21.75 33.65 1.65
CA ASP A 270 -21.71 34.98 1.05
C ASP A 270 -20.40 35.23 0.29
N ILE A 271 -20.49 35.91 -0.86
CA ILE A 271 -19.34 36.33 -1.67
C ILE A 271 -18.43 37.29 -0.89
N GLU A 272 -18.98 38.04 0.07
CA GLU A 272 -18.21 38.93 0.95
C GLU A 272 -17.37 38.17 1.99
N GLY A 273 -17.57 36.86 2.14
CA GLY A 273 -16.85 36.03 3.12
C GLY A 273 -17.31 36.26 4.56
N GLY A 274 -16.48 35.89 5.53
CA GLY A 274 -16.72 36.02 6.97
C GLY A 274 -17.55 34.89 7.60
N GLN A 275 -18.15 34.02 6.80
CA GLN A 275 -19.00 32.94 7.30
C GLN A 275 -18.19 31.79 7.90
N LEU A 276 -18.63 31.28 9.05
CA LEU A 276 -18.03 30.11 9.69
C LEU A 276 -18.48 28.82 8.99
N VAL A 277 -17.52 28.08 8.46
CA VAL A 277 -17.69 26.79 7.79
C VAL A 277 -17.21 25.69 8.74
N ASN A 278 -18.15 24.83 9.16
CA ASN A 278 -17.85 23.64 9.94
C ASN A 278 -17.35 22.54 9.00
N VAL A 279 -16.17 22.02 9.29
CA VAL A 279 -15.51 20.92 8.59
C VAL A 279 -15.61 19.68 9.47
N VAL A 280 -16.31 18.65 8.98
CA VAL A 280 -16.45 17.36 9.67
C VAL A 280 -15.55 16.35 8.98
N GLY A 281 -14.74 15.63 9.74
CA GLY A 281 -13.75 14.71 9.21
C GLY A 281 -13.07 13.91 10.31
N GLY A 282 -11.77 13.70 10.19
CA GLY A 282 -10.98 13.03 11.20
C GLY A 282 -9.52 13.47 11.19
N ASN A 283 -8.84 13.18 12.30
CA ASN A 283 -7.43 13.45 12.57
C ASN A 283 -7.05 14.95 12.62
N PHE A 284 -8.00 15.84 12.97
CA PHE A 284 -7.76 17.28 13.10
C PHE A 284 -6.95 17.69 14.34
N THR A 285 -6.65 16.77 15.26
CA THR A 285 -5.80 17.03 16.42
C THR A 285 -4.44 16.34 16.31
N ALA A 286 -4.16 15.67 15.19
CA ALA A 286 -2.95 14.89 15.00
C ALA A 286 -1.77 15.79 14.58
N GLY A 287 -0.92 16.16 15.54
CA GLY A 287 0.42 16.72 15.31
C GLY A 287 0.53 18.13 14.70
N ALA A 288 -0.58 18.80 14.39
CA ALA A 288 -0.57 20.17 13.85
C ALA A 288 -0.57 21.22 14.96
N GLU A 289 0.38 22.17 14.93
CA GLU A 289 0.30 23.41 15.74
C GLU A 289 -0.83 24.32 15.25
N THR A 290 -1.11 24.29 13.94
CA THR A 290 -2.19 25.05 13.29
C THR A 290 -2.77 24.25 12.12
N ILE A 291 -4.09 24.09 12.08
CA ILE A 291 -4.80 23.61 10.88
C ILE A 291 -5.25 24.82 10.08
N THR A 292 -5.21 24.72 8.76
CA THR A 292 -5.67 25.76 7.85
C THR A 292 -6.69 25.21 6.86
N CYS A 293 -7.69 26.01 6.53
CA CYS A 293 -8.61 25.77 5.42
C CYS A 293 -8.21 26.60 4.21
N ARG A 294 -8.18 25.97 3.04
CA ARG A 294 -7.96 26.65 1.76
C ARG A 294 -9.28 26.75 0.99
N PHE A 295 -9.62 27.97 0.56
CA PHE A 295 -10.77 28.30 -0.30
C PHE A 295 -10.25 28.89 -1.60
N GLY A 296 -10.21 28.10 -2.68
CA GLY A 296 -9.49 28.49 -3.90
C GLY A 296 -8.01 28.69 -3.61
N ASP A 297 -7.49 29.89 -3.81
CA ASP A 297 -6.09 30.25 -3.49
C ASP A 297 -5.92 30.92 -2.12
N VAL A 298 -7.02 31.19 -1.40
CA VAL A 298 -6.95 31.87 -0.12
C VAL A 298 -6.91 30.86 1.02
N VAL A 299 -5.88 30.93 1.85
CA VAL A 299 -5.69 30.09 3.04
C VAL A 299 -6.11 30.87 4.29
N THR A 300 -6.90 30.23 5.14
CA THR A 300 -7.41 30.78 6.41
C THR A 300 -7.12 29.79 7.54
N ASN A 301 -6.96 30.30 8.77
CA ASN A 301 -6.76 29.42 9.93
C ASN A 301 -8.06 28.72 10.32
N ALA A 302 -7.93 27.45 10.69
CA ALA A 302 -9.00 26.66 11.25
C ALA A 302 -8.95 26.69 12.78
N THR A 303 -10.09 26.88 13.42
CA THR A 303 -10.27 26.59 14.84
C THR A 303 -10.67 25.12 14.98
N VAL A 304 -9.76 24.30 15.52
CA VAL A 304 -10.03 22.87 15.77
C VAL A 304 -10.91 22.74 17.00
N LEU A 305 -12.08 22.13 16.85
CA LEU A 305 -13.05 21.93 17.93
C LEU A 305 -12.89 20.53 18.55
N SER A 306 -12.58 19.52 17.74
CA SER A 306 -12.29 18.15 18.16
C SER A 306 -11.47 17.41 17.10
N ALA A 307 -11.07 16.17 17.38
CA ALA A 307 -10.39 15.31 16.40
C ALA A 307 -11.18 15.11 15.08
N SER A 308 -12.50 15.35 15.09
CA SER A 308 -13.39 15.16 13.95
C SER A 308 -14.12 16.43 13.49
N ASN A 309 -13.92 17.56 14.16
CA ASN A 309 -14.56 18.83 13.82
C ASN A 309 -13.58 20.00 13.86
N ALA A 310 -13.52 20.76 12.78
CA ALA A 310 -12.82 22.03 12.70
C ALA A 310 -13.76 23.10 12.13
N GLN A 311 -13.45 24.37 12.35
CA GLN A 311 -14.24 25.49 11.85
C GLN A 311 -13.32 26.52 11.20
N CYS A 312 -13.70 27.03 10.04
CA CYS A 312 -12.90 27.96 9.26
C CYS A 312 -13.73 29.17 8.86
N THR A 313 -13.10 30.34 8.74
CA THR A 313 -13.78 31.53 8.26
C THR A 313 -13.61 31.61 6.74
N ALA A 314 -14.72 31.60 5.99
CA ALA A 314 -14.67 31.76 4.55
C ALA A 314 -14.08 33.14 4.19
N PRO A 315 -13.06 33.23 3.31
CA PRO A 315 -12.53 34.51 2.85
C PRO A 315 -13.49 35.16 1.85
N LYS A 316 -13.34 36.48 1.65
CA LYS A 316 -14.05 37.20 0.59
C LYS A 316 -13.66 36.63 -0.77
N LEU A 317 -14.65 36.19 -1.54
CA LEU A 317 -14.43 35.56 -2.84
C LEU A 317 -14.38 36.64 -3.92
N GLN A 318 -13.29 36.69 -4.69
CA GLN A 318 -13.25 37.54 -5.89
C GLN A 318 -14.10 36.86 -6.97
N PRO A 319 -15.10 37.55 -7.56
CA PRO A 319 -16.10 36.90 -8.41
C PRO A 319 -15.47 36.24 -9.64
N ILE A 320 -15.55 34.91 -9.68
CA ILE A 320 -15.53 34.12 -10.91
C ILE A 320 -16.97 33.65 -11.10
N SER A 321 -17.60 34.06 -12.20
CA SER A 321 -19.00 33.74 -12.50
C SER A 321 -19.15 32.30 -12.95
N ASP A 322 -19.83 31.45 -12.17
CA ASP A 322 -20.42 30.21 -12.67
C ASP A 322 -21.73 29.85 -11.94
N ILE A 323 -22.68 29.28 -12.68
CA ILE A 323 -24.09 29.03 -12.30
C ILE A 323 -24.26 27.56 -11.91
N GLN A 324 -24.94 27.26 -10.80
CA GLN A 324 -25.41 25.89 -10.49
C GLN A 324 -26.82 25.61 -11.02
N SER A 325 -27.07 24.36 -11.43
CA SER A 325 -28.40 23.82 -11.73
C SER A 325 -28.69 22.55 -10.92
N VAL A 326 -29.89 22.46 -10.33
CA VAL A 326 -30.45 21.21 -9.78
C VAL A 326 -31.39 20.59 -10.81
N LYS A 327 -31.22 19.31 -11.12
CA LYS A 327 -32.14 18.55 -11.96
C LYS A 327 -32.62 17.31 -11.21
N LEU A 328 -33.90 17.27 -10.89
CA LEU A 328 -34.61 16.03 -10.52
C LEU A 328 -35.22 15.48 -11.80
N ALA A 329 -34.95 14.22 -12.11
CA ALA A 329 -35.57 13.51 -13.22
C ALA A 329 -36.23 12.23 -12.69
N THR A 330 -37.52 12.08 -12.98
CA THR A 330 -38.27 10.85 -12.78
C THR A 330 -38.36 10.08 -14.10
N LYS A 331 -38.49 8.75 -14.02
CA LYS A 331 -39.05 7.93 -15.09
C LYS A 331 -40.41 7.37 -14.61
N PRO A 332 -41.39 7.19 -15.51
CA PRO A 332 -42.62 6.46 -15.17
C PRO A 332 -42.32 4.95 -15.05
N PHE A 333 -42.86 4.30 -14.00
CA PHE A 333 -42.79 2.87 -13.61
C PHE A 333 -41.40 2.41 -13.10
N THR A 334 -41.02 2.50 -11.83
CA THR A 334 -41.67 2.03 -10.57
C THR A 334 -41.23 2.90 -9.36
N ALA A 335 -42.08 3.04 -8.34
CA ALA A 335 -41.64 3.31 -6.96
C ALA A 335 -41.43 1.91 -6.33
N GLU A 336 -40.26 1.49 -5.83
CA GLU A 336 -39.50 1.95 -4.67
C GLU A 336 -40.38 2.39 -3.50
N ILE A 337 -40.26 1.74 -2.34
CA ILE A 337 -40.77 2.32 -1.09
C ILE A 337 -39.63 2.54 -0.11
N GLN A 338 -39.28 3.82 -0.03
CA GLN A 338 -38.74 4.53 1.11
C GLN A 338 -39.48 4.17 2.40
N ARG A 339 -38.73 3.90 3.47
CA ARG A 339 -39.33 3.63 4.76
C ARG A 339 -39.74 4.93 5.46
N VAL A 340 -41.05 5.10 5.63
CA VAL A 340 -41.69 6.07 6.52
C VAL A 340 -42.36 5.29 7.66
N THR A 341 -42.13 5.72 8.90
CA THR A 341 -42.68 5.10 10.11
C THR A 341 -44.03 5.72 10.46
N VAL A 342 -45.07 4.92 10.69
CA VAL A 342 -46.37 5.37 11.25
C VAL A 342 -46.88 4.33 12.25
N ALA A 343 -47.38 4.79 13.40
CA ALA A 343 -48.00 3.94 14.43
C ALA A 343 -49.53 4.13 14.42
N SER A 344 -50.30 3.06 14.64
CA SER A 344 -51.76 3.14 14.90
C SER A 344 -52.24 2.15 15.97
N SER A 345 -53.20 2.61 16.77
CA SER A 345 -53.87 1.94 17.89
C SER A 345 -55.03 1.01 17.42
N PRO A 346 -55.48 0.02 18.20
CA PRO A 346 -55.84 -1.33 17.72
C PRO A 346 -57.35 -1.60 17.52
N LEU A 347 -58.11 -0.74 16.83
CA LEU A 347 -59.57 -0.97 16.71
C LEU A 347 -60.15 -1.10 15.30
N GLN A 348 -59.35 -1.50 14.30
CA GLN A 348 -59.90 -2.05 13.04
C GLN A 348 -58.99 -3.16 12.48
N PRO A 349 -59.57 -4.23 11.88
CA PRO A 349 -58.81 -5.33 11.30
C PRO A 349 -58.00 -4.86 10.08
N THR A 350 -56.70 -5.14 10.08
CA THR A 350 -55.80 -4.89 8.94
C THR A 350 -55.23 -6.21 8.43
N VAL A 351 -55.29 -6.44 7.12
CA VAL A 351 -54.50 -7.47 6.43
C VAL A 351 -53.03 -7.07 6.49
N GLN A 352 -52.15 -7.97 6.94
CA GLN A 352 -50.70 -7.80 6.89
C GLN A 352 -50.11 -8.81 5.92
N GLU A 353 -49.29 -8.33 4.99
CA GLU A 353 -48.53 -9.13 4.05
C GLU A 353 -47.04 -8.99 4.39
N ILE A 354 -46.35 -10.12 4.53
CA ILE A 354 -44.91 -10.18 4.79
C ILE A 354 -44.26 -10.95 3.64
N SER A 355 -43.42 -10.26 2.87
CA SER A 355 -42.58 -10.86 1.83
C SER A 355 -41.11 -10.84 2.27
N THR A 356 -40.40 -11.95 2.08
CA THR A 356 -38.94 -12.02 2.22
C THR A 356 -38.30 -12.55 0.94
N SER A 357 -37.13 -12.02 0.57
CA SER A 357 -36.32 -12.48 -0.56
C SER A 357 -34.85 -12.64 -0.13
N GLY A 358 -34.16 -13.67 -0.63
CA GLY A 358 -32.73 -13.94 -0.38
C GLY A 358 -31.99 -14.33 -1.67
N ASP A 359 -30.65 -14.27 -1.63
CA ASP A 359 -29.75 -14.60 -2.76
C ASP A 359 -29.72 -16.12 -3.04
N VAL A 360 -29.71 -16.50 -4.31
CA VAL A 360 -29.95 -17.86 -4.85
C VAL A 360 -28.73 -18.79 -4.74
N ARG A 361 -27.62 -18.33 -4.14
CA ARG A 361 -26.31 -19.02 -4.20
C ARG A 361 -25.93 -19.88 -2.98
N VAL A 362 -26.78 -20.02 -1.96
CA VAL A 362 -26.55 -20.95 -0.84
C VAL A 362 -27.85 -21.73 -0.54
N PRO A 363 -27.82 -23.06 -0.33
CA PRO A 363 -29.01 -23.79 0.10
C PRO A 363 -29.41 -23.35 1.50
N GLU A 364 -30.57 -22.72 1.63
CA GLU A 364 -31.15 -22.34 2.93
C GLU A 364 -32.38 -23.21 3.22
N ILE A 365 -32.41 -23.84 4.40
CA ILE A 365 -33.58 -24.58 4.87
C ILE A 365 -34.52 -23.59 5.56
N GLN A 366 -35.59 -23.18 4.89
CA GLN A 366 -36.66 -22.41 5.51
C GLN A 366 -37.67 -23.34 6.18
N LYS A 367 -37.84 -23.20 7.49
CA LYS A 367 -38.81 -23.95 8.28
C LYS A 367 -39.90 -23.00 8.80
N PHE A 368 -41.13 -23.19 8.32
CA PHE A 368 -42.30 -22.47 8.84
C PHE A 368 -42.99 -23.31 9.92
N THR A 369 -43.29 -22.69 11.07
CA THR A 369 -44.14 -23.29 12.12
C THR A 369 -45.20 -22.28 12.49
N ILE A 370 -46.48 -22.64 12.30
CA ILE A 370 -47.64 -21.85 12.73
C ILE A 370 -48.35 -22.67 13.80
N SER A 371 -48.58 -22.09 14.97
CA SER A 371 -49.39 -22.69 16.03
C SER A 371 -50.58 -21.78 16.35
N GLY A 372 -51.79 -22.31 16.27
CA GLY A 372 -53.04 -21.65 16.65
C GLY A 372 -54.06 -22.71 17.08
N ASP A 373 -55.03 -22.29 17.89
CA ASP A 373 -55.99 -23.21 18.52
C ASP A 373 -56.94 -23.90 17.52
N VAL A 374 -57.34 -25.11 17.90
CA VAL A 374 -58.05 -26.13 17.10
C VAL A 374 -59.33 -25.59 16.45
N VAL A 375 -59.29 -25.35 15.15
CA VAL A 375 -60.48 -25.27 14.30
C VAL A 375 -60.22 -25.99 12.97
N HIS A 376 -61.25 -26.62 12.41
CA HIS A 376 -61.18 -27.42 11.18
C HIS A 376 -60.80 -26.54 9.98
N GLU A 377 -59.60 -26.74 9.43
CA GLU A 377 -59.17 -26.14 8.17
C GLU A 377 -58.30 -27.10 7.35
N ILE A 378 -58.49 -27.08 6.03
CA ILE A 378 -57.65 -27.81 5.07
C ILE A 378 -56.32 -27.06 4.96
N GLN A 379 -55.23 -27.68 5.38
CA GLN A 379 -53.88 -27.14 5.21
C GLN A 379 -53.28 -27.57 3.87
N SER A 380 -52.94 -26.59 3.04
CA SER A 380 -52.13 -26.77 1.82
C SER A 380 -50.71 -26.29 2.11
N ILE A 381 -49.75 -27.21 2.08
CA ILE A 381 -48.32 -26.88 2.08
C ILE A 381 -47.86 -26.92 0.62
N GLN A 382 -47.55 -25.75 0.08
CA GLN A 382 -47.03 -25.61 -1.29
C GLN A 382 -45.54 -25.23 -1.19
N VAL A 383 -44.67 -26.19 -1.47
CA VAL A 383 -43.25 -25.92 -1.69
C VAL A 383 -43.02 -25.99 -3.20
N SER A 384 -42.72 -24.86 -3.82
CA SER A 384 -42.35 -24.79 -5.23
C SER A 384 -40.83 -24.72 -5.35
N SER A 385 -40.25 -25.63 -6.14
CA SER A 385 -38.85 -25.63 -6.54
C SER A 385 -38.82 -25.85 -8.05
N GLN A 386 -38.36 -24.85 -8.80
CA GLN A 386 -38.15 -24.97 -10.25
C GLN A 386 -36.76 -25.58 -10.49
N ALA A 387 -36.66 -26.91 -10.54
CA ALA A 387 -35.42 -27.58 -10.94
C ALA A 387 -35.42 -27.90 -12.44
N TYR A 388 -35.47 -26.86 -13.27
CA TYR A 388 -34.86 -26.89 -14.60
C TYR A 388 -33.82 -25.77 -14.61
N SER A 389 -32.54 -26.10 -14.42
CA SER A 389 -31.53 -25.13 -14.76
C SER A 389 -31.38 -25.14 -16.28
N GLY A 390 -31.86 -24.06 -16.91
CA GLY A 390 -31.59 -23.80 -18.30
C GLY A 390 -30.09 -23.73 -18.61
N GLU A 391 -29.72 -23.87 -19.87
CA GLU A 391 -28.36 -23.50 -20.28
C GLU A 391 -28.21 -21.99 -20.13
N ILE A 392 -27.11 -21.54 -19.51
CA ILE A 392 -26.83 -20.12 -19.35
C ILE A 392 -25.53 -19.79 -20.07
N PHE A 393 -25.60 -18.89 -21.04
CA PHE A 393 -24.45 -18.34 -21.74
C PHE A 393 -24.24 -16.88 -21.34
N ALA A 394 -22.99 -16.47 -21.13
CA ALA A 394 -22.60 -15.07 -21.12
C ALA A 394 -21.91 -14.73 -22.43
N ILE A 395 -22.45 -13.71 -23.10
CA ILE A 395 -21.93 -13.20 -24.37
C ILE A 395 -21.43 -11.80 -24.07
N THR A 396 -20.12 -11.57 -24.13
CA THR A 396 -19.48 -10.30 -23.77
C THR A 396 -18.84 -9.69 -25.00
N SER A 397 -19.21 -8.46 -25.35
CA SER A 397 -18.53 -7.71 -26.41
C SER A 397 -17.28 -7.02 -25.86
N SER A 398 -16.23 -6.91 -26.67
CA SER A 398 -15.03 -6.12 -26.37
C SER A 398 -14.44 -5.51 -27.63
N ILE A 399 -13.51 -4.57 -27.46
CA ILE A 399 -12.73 -3.98 -28.56
C ILE A 399 -11.36 -3.57 -28.04
N SER A 400 -10.34 -3.72 -28.88
CA SER A 400 -8.98 -3.25 -28.59
C SER A 400 -8.68 -1.94 -29.33
N PRO A 401 -7.88 -1.04 -28.74
CA PRO A 401 -7.44 0.19 -29.40
C PRO A 401 -6.51 -0.11 -30.58
N LEU A 402 -6.43 0.82 -31.55
CA LEU A 402 -5.47 0.73 -32.66
C LEU A 402 -4.13 1.31 -32.26
N VAL A 403 -4.21 2.44 -31.56
CA VAL A 403 -3.08 3.14 -30.96
C VAL A 403 -3.54 3.51 -29.57
N ASN A 404 -2.81 3.02 -28.57
CA ASN A 404 -3.04 3.40 -27.18
C ASN A 404 -2.76 4.88 -27.01
N GLU A 405 -3.61 5.56 -26.25
CA GLU A 405 -3.36 6.93 -25.87
C GLU A 405 -2.24 6.98 -24.82
N VAL A 406 -1.35 7.96 -24.95
CA VAL A 406 -0.33 8.28 -23.94
C VAL A 406 -0.49 9.73 -23.50
N GLN A 407 -0.80 9.91 -22.23
CA GLN A 407 -0.78 11.21 -21.58
C GLN A 407 0.45 11.34 -20.68
N THR A 408 0.99 12.54 -20.57
CA THR A 408 2.19 12.84 -19.78
C THR A 408 1.86 13.86 -18.71
N LEU A 409 1.97 13.44 -17.45
CA LEU A 409 1.88 14.29 -16.27
C LEU A 409 3.28 14.83 -15.96
N GLU A 410 3.42 16.15 -15.94
CA GLU A 410 4.66 16.84 -15.64
C GLU A 410 4.50 17.65 -14.35
N LEU A 411 5.44 17.46 -13.41
CA LEU A 411 5.58 18.22 -12.18
C LEU A 411 6.97 18.86 -12.17
N ARG A 412 7.06 20.18 -12.09
CA ARG A 412 8.34 20.90 -12.08
C ARG A 412 8.34 22.14 -11.21
N ALA A 413 9.50 22.50 -10.68
CA ALA A 413 9.78 23.76 -9.99
C ALA A 413 11.31 23.99 -9.99
N SER A 414 11.74 25.23 -9.74
CA SER A 414 13.16 25.59 -9.55
C SER A 414 13.64 25.42 -8.10
N SER A 415 12.80 24.87 -7.23
CA SER A 415 13.12 24.51 -5.84
C SER A 415 12.41 23.21 -5.44
N PHE A 416 12.60 22.75 -4.22
CA PHE A 416 12.15 21.41 -3.84
C PHE A 416 10.63 21.28 -3.84
N ILE A 417 10.12 20.30 -4.60
CA ILE A 417 8.68 20.01 -4.65
C ILE A 417 8.29 19.03 -3.55
N GLY A 418 7.23 19.33 -2.81
CA GLY A 418 6.64 18.47 -1.79
C GLY A 418 5.12 18.42 -1.92
N GLY A 419 4.46 17.69 -1.01
CA GLY A 419 3.01 17.59 -0.95
C GLY A 419 2.42 16.50 -1.85
N SER A 420 1.14 16.64 -2.16
CA SER A 420 0.32 15.60 -2.80
C SER A 420 -0.75 16.15 -3.75
N PHE A 421 -1.23 15.30 -4.64
CA PHE A 421 -2.24 15.58 -5.65
C PHE A 421 -3.17 14.37 -5.85
N ARG A 422 -4.22 14.55 -6.64
CA ARG A 422 -5.06 13.47 -7.21
C ARG A 422 -5.16 13.65 -8.71
N LEU A 423 -5.35 12.53 -9.42
CA LEU A 423 -5.71 12.53 -10.83
C LEU A 423 -7.20 12.29 -10.95
N VAL A 424 -7.84 12.96 -11.91
CA VAL A 424 -9.27 12.88 -12.16
C VAL A 424 -9.50 12.57 -13.64
N LEU A 425 -10.32 11.55 -13.91
CA LEU A 425 -10.83 11.24 -15.24
C LEU A 425 -12.36 11.10 -15.15
N GLU A 426 -13.09 11.88 -15.94
CA GLU A 426 -14.57 11.81 -16.04
C GLU A 426 -15.27 11.81 -14.65
N LYS A 427 -14.82 12.66 -13.72
CA LYS A 427 -15.32 12.81 -12.34
C LYS A 427 -14.97 11.68 -11.36
N ARG A 428 -14.24 10.65 -11.80
CA ARG A 428 -13.62 9.67 -10.90
C ARG A 428 -12.24 10.18 -10.51
N GLN A 429 -11.89 10.06 -9.24
CA GLN A 429 -10.62 10.57 -8.70
C GLN A 429 -9.83 9.44 -8.06
N THR A 430 -8.52 9.44 -8.27
CA THR A 430 -7.59 8.54 -7.61
C THR A 430 -7.56 8.78 -6.10
N ASP A 431 -6.99 7.84 -5.36
CA ASP A 431 -6.46 8.12 -4.02
C ASP A 431 -5.35 9.19 -4.06
N ILE A 432 -4.92 9.66 -2.88
CA ILE A 432 -3.90 10.72 -2.77
C ILE A 432 -2.56 10.16 -3.27
N LEU A 433 -2.00 10.82 -4.29
CA LEU A 433 -0.67 10.57 -4.82
C LEU A 433 0.29 11.63 -4.29
N THR A 434 1.47 11.23 -3.87
CA THR A 434 2.50 12.19 -3.41
C THR A 434 3.24 12.79 -4.61
N SER A 435 3.87 13.95 -4.42
CA SER A 435 4.77 14.60 -5.41
C SER A 435 5.88 13.70 -5.95
N TYR A 436 6.17 12.58 -5.28
CA TYR A 436 7.18 11.60 -5.66
C TYR A 436 6.60 10.19 -5.83
N ALA A 437 5.27 10.06 -5.99
CA ALA A 437 4.62 8.77 -6.23
C ALA A 437 5.36 7.94 -7.28
N THR A 438 5.55 6.66 -7.00
CA THR A 438 6.18 5.70 -7.90
C THR A 438 5.26 5.42 -9.09
N SER A 439 5.81 4.84 -10.17
CA SER A 439 4.98 4.40 -11.30
C SER A 439 3.88 3.44 -10.85
N GLN A 440 4.21 2.47 -9.99
CA GLN A 440 3.25 1.49 -9.50
C GLN A 440 2.13 2.12 -8.65
N GLU A 441 2.44 3.11 -7.81
CA GLU A 441 1.41 3.80 -7.01
C GLU A 441 0.43 4.56 -7.91
N VAL A 442 0.93 5.22 -8.96
CA VAL A 442 0.08 5.92 -9.94
C VAL A 442 -0.76 4.93 -10.75
N GLU A 443 -0.14 3.84 -11.24
CA GLU A 443 -0.80 2.75 -11.97
C GLU A 443 -1.95 2.16 -11.14
N ASN A 444 -1.64 1.66 -9.95
CA ASN A 444 -2.64 1.07 -9.05
C ASN A 444 -3.78 2.05 -8.73
N SER A 445 -3.47 3.33 -8.53
CA SER A 445 -4.49 4.33 -8.18
C SER A 445 -5.42 4.67 -9.34
N LEU A 446 -4.95 4.58 -10.59
CA LEU A 446 -5.76 4.77 -11.79
C LEU A 446 -6.60 3.53 -12.10
N GLU A 447 -6.05 2.33 -11.97
CA GLU A 447 -6.77 1.08 -12.27
C GLU A 447 -7.92 0.75 -11.31
N ILE A 448 -7.92 1.35 -10.11
CA ILE A 448 -9.06 1.28 -9.17
C ILE A 448 -10.29 2.02 -9.73
N LEU A 449 -10.11 2.97 -10.65
CA LEU A 449 -11.20 3.73 -11.24
C LEU A 449 -11.91 2.89 -12.31
N ASP A 450 -13.20 2.66 -12.11
CA ASP A 450 -14.06 1.83 -12.95
C ASP A 450 -14.17 2.31 -14.41
N ASN A 451 -13.78 3.56 -14.67
CA ASN A 451 -13.80 4.18 -15.98
C ASN A 451 -12.46 4.20 -16.72
N ILE A 452 -11.38 3.64 -16.15
CA ILE A 452 -10.05 3.63 -16.81
C ILE A 452 -9.72 2.27 -17.41
N GLY A 453 -9.87 1.19 -16.65
CA GLY A 453 -9.31 -0.12 -17.01
C GLY A 453 -7.80 -0.15 -16.78
N ARG A 454 -7.07 -1.02 -17.50
CA ARG A 454 -5.62 -1.15 -17.32
C ARG A 454 -4.82 -0.02 -17.94
N VAL A 455 -3.72 0.34 -17.27
CA VAL A 455 -2.75 1.33 -17.75
C VAL A 455 -1.32 0.82 -17.55
N THR A 456 -0.36 1.38 -18.29
CA THR A 456 1.05 1.29 -17.88
C THR A 456 1.55 2.68 -17.51
N VAL A 457 2.37 2.76 -16.46
CA VAL A 457 2.95 4.03 -16.03
C VAL A 457 4.47 3.91 -15.98
N THR A 458 5.15 4.87 -16.60
CA THR A 458 6.60 5.04 -16.41
C THR A 458 6.88 6.39 -15.77
N LYS A 459 7.93 6.46 -14.96
CA LYS A 459 8.32 7.68 -14.25
C LYS A 459 9.76 8.04 -14.57
N VAL A 460 10.01 9.32 -14.84
CA VAL A 460 11.34 9.92 -14.94
C VAL A 460 11.45 11.06 -13.93
N THR A 461 12.41 10.98 -13.01
CA THR A 461 12.73 12.07 -12.08
C THR A 461 13.86 12.92 -12.68
N GLN A 462 13.65 14.22 -12.81
CA GLN A 462 14.62 15.17 -13.34
C GLN A 462 15.28 15.97 -12.23
N GLY A 463 16.62 15.89 -12.16
CA GLY A 463 17.41 16.61 -11.16
C GLY A 463 17.16 16.15 -9.73
N LEU A 464 17.58 16.97 -8.78
CA LEU A 464 17.50 16.69 -7.33
C LEU A 464 16.34 17.44 -6.65
N LEU A 465 15.66 18.36 -7.34
CA LEU A 465 14.63 19.24 -6.77
C LEU A 465 13.22 18.61 -6.77
N GLY A 466 13.08 17.37 -7.26
CA GLY A 466 11.81 16.63 -7.24
C GLY A 466 10.92 16.85 -8.47
N SER A 467 11.41 17.50 -9.53
CA SER A 467 10.71 17.54 -10.81
C SER A 467 10.56 16.12 -11.37
N CYS A 468 9.35 15.74 -11.74
CA CYS A 468 9.02 14.38 -12.18
C CYS A 468 8.10 14.41 -13.40
N THR A 469 8.24 13.41 -14.25
CA THR A 469 7.35 13.15 -15.38
C THR A 469 6.81 11.74 -15.27
N TRP A 470 5.50 11.56 -15.34
CA TRP A 470 4.86 10.26 -15.49
C TRP A 470 4.25 10.16 -16.87
N MET A 471 4.60 9.12 -17.63
CA MET A 471 3.93 8.78 -18.89
C MET A 471 2.93 7.66 -18.59
N ILE A 472 1.66 7.91 -18.90
CA ILE A 472 0.53 7.03 -18.63
C ILE A 472 -0.02 6.57 -19.98
N GLU A 473 0.10 5.28 -20.26
CA GLU A 473 -0.45 4.65 -21.46
C GLU A 473 -1.75 3.92 -21.11
N PHE A 474 -2.85 4.28 -21.78
CA PHE A 474 -4.15 3.66 -21.57
C PHE A 474 -4.30 2.42 -22.47
N LEU A 475 -4.32 1.23 -21.86
CA LEU A 475 -4.34 -0.04 -22.60
C LEU A 475 -5.76 -0.47 -23.00
N ASP A 476 -6.74 -0.19 -22.12
CA ASP A 476 -8.11 -0.66 -22.31
C ASP A 476 -9.06 0.45 -22.80
N ARG A 477 -8.65 1.73 -22.82
CA ARG A 477 -9.45 2.84 -23.39
C ARG A 477 -9.27 2.89 -24.91
N VAL A 478 -10.37 2.97 -25.66
CA VAL A 478 -10.35 3.07 -27.12
C VAL A 478 -10.73 4.46 -27.61
N GLY A 479 -9.90 5.01 -28.51
CA GLY A 479 -10.07 6.34 -29.07
C GLY A 479 -9.44 7.43 -28.20
N ASP A 480 -9.85 8.67 -28.44
CA ASP A 480 -9.36 9.86 -27.74
C ASP A 480 -9.83 9.86 -26.28
N VAL A 481 -8.90 9.77 -25.34
CA VAL A 481 -9.17 9.79 -23.90
C VAL A 481 -9.19 11.25 -23.45
N PRO A 482 -10.20 11.69 -22.67
CA PRO A 482 -10.16 13.02 -22.09
C PRO A 482 -8.87 13.24 -21.29
N MET A 483 -8.32 14.45 -21.35
CA MET A 483 -7.12 14.80 -20.58
C MET A 483 -7.37 14.57 -19.08
N LEU A 484 -6.43 13.90 -18.41
CA LEU A 484 -6.45 13.81 -16.95
C LEU A 484 -6.40 15.20 -16.33
N GLU A 485 -7.29 15.44 -15.39
CA GLU A 485 -7.27 16.64 -14.57
C GLU A 485 -6.46 16.39 -13.30
N VAL A 486 -5.79 17.42 -12.81
CA VAL A 486 -5.00 17.36 -11.59
C VAL A 486 -5.68 18.19 -10.51
N ILE A 487 -5.96 17.55 -9.37
CA ILE A 487 -6.36 18.27 -8.16
C ILE A 487 -5.14 18.39 -7.26
N ASN A 488 -4.65 19.63 -7.09
CA ASN A 488 -3.65 19.92 -6.07
C ASN A 488 -4.28 19.75 -4.67
N VAL A 489 -3.75 18.81 -3.88
CA VAL A 489 -4.16 18.60 -2.49
C VAL A 489 -3.26 19.42 -1.54
N SER A 490 -1.95 19.33 -1.70
CA SER A 490 -0.96 20.00 -0.85
C SER A 490 0.37 20.29 -1.55
N LEU A 491 0.43 20.18 -2.88
CA LEU A 491 1.65 20.46 -3.63
C LEU A 491 2.12 21.89 -3.39
N GLY A 492 3.41 22.00 -3.09
CA GLY A 492 4.13 23.24 -2.88
C GLY A 492 5.60 23.03 -3.19
N ASP A 493 6.29 24.13 -3.49
CA ASP A 493 7.74 24.16 -3.66
C ASP A 493 8.41 24.91 -2.48
N SER A 494 9.71 24.73 -2.29
CA SER A 494 10.43 25.25 -1.12
C SER A 494 10.82 26.73 -1.20
N GLY A 495 10.31 27.50 -2.17
CA GLY A 495 10.44 28.96 -2.20
C GLY A 495 10.78 29.60 -3.54
N SER A 496 10.75 28.86 -4.65
CA SER A 496 10.86 29.45 -6.00
C SER A 496 9.53 30.02 -6.51
N TYR A 497 8.40 29.59 -5.92
CA TYR A 497 7.04 29.98 -6.27
C TYR A 497 6.69 29.79 -7.75
N ASP A 498 7.38 28.86 -8.42
CA ASP A 498 7.22 28.53 -9.85
C ASP A 498 6.73 27.08 -10.06
N LEU A 499 6.12 26.49 -9.03
CA LEU A 499 5.55 25.15 -9.09
C LEU A 499 4.54 25.03 -10.23
N PHE A 500 4.79 24.07 -11.11
CA PHE A 500 3.90 23.67 -12.18
C PHE A 500 3.56 22.19 -12.06
N ILE A 501 2.27 21.87 -12.17
CA ILE A 501 1.79 20.53 -12.45
C ILE A 501 0.80 20.59 -13.60
N GLY A 502 0.96 19.73 -14.60
CA GLY A 502 0.09 19.72 -15.76
C GLY A 502 0.12 18.40 -16.51
N VAL A 503 -0.94 18.12 -17.26
CA VAL A 503 -1.03 16.94 -18.13
C VAL A 503 -1.04 17.40 -19.58
N SER A 504 -0.33 16.67 -20.43
CA SER A 504 -0.30 16.87 -21.88
C SER A 504 -0.52 15.55 -22.61
N GLU A 505 -1.07 15.61 -23.83
CA GLU A 505 -1.23 14.45 -24.70
C GLU A 505 0.05 14.28 -25.51
N THR A 506 0.69 13.12 -25.36
CA THR A 506 1.94 12.78 -26.07
C THR A 506 1.63 11.91 -27.29
N VAL A 507 0.67 10.99 -27.16
CA VAL A 507 0.18 10.15 -28.26
C VAL A 507 -1.34 10.15 -28.20
N LYS A 508 -1.99 10.66 -29.25
CA LYS A 508 -3.45 10.64 -29.37
C LYS A 508 -3.97 9.22 -29.59
N GLY A 509 -4.96 8.80 -28.79
CA GLY A 509 -5.60 7.50 -28.96
C GLY A 509 -6.35 7.38 -30.29
N GLN A 510 -6.23 6.22 -30.95
CA GLN A 510 -6.95 5.95 -32.20
C GLN A 510 -7.90 4.76 -32.06
N GLY A 511 -9.09 4.94 -32.62
CA GLY A 511 -10.17 3.97 -32.58
C GLY A 511 -11.50 4.66 -32.30
N ALA A 512 -12.54 3.85 -32.15
CA ALA A 512 -13.82 4.30 -31.63
C ALA A 512 -14.36 3.20 -30.72
N PRO A 513 -15.14 3.55 -29.67
CA PRO A 513 -15.91 2.58 -28.90
C PRO A 513 -16.77 1.67 -29.79
N LEU A 514 -17.32 0.59 -29.24
CA LEU A 514 -18.15 -0.33 -30.02
C LEU A 514 -19.33 0.38 -30.70
N PHE A 515 -19.54 0.03 -31.97
CA PHE A 515 -20.64 0.49 -32.83
C PHE A 515 -20.98 -0.58 -33.88
N GLY A 516 -22.10 -0.42 -34.59
CA GLY A 516 -22.48 -1.33 -35.67
C GLY A 516 -23.30 -2.52 -35.18
N THR A 517 -23.16 -3.67 -35.85
CA THR A 517 -24.00 -4.85 -35.64
C THR A 517 -23.23 -6.16 -35.63
N PHE A 518 -23.71 -7.15 -34.88
CA PHE A 518 -23.23 -8.53 -34.93
C PHE A 518 -24.40 -9.49 -35.17
N THR A 519 -24.11 -10.74 -35.51
CA THR A 519 -25.11 -11.83 -35.51
C THR A 519 -24.62 -13.00 -34.68
N LEU A 520 -25.57 -13.73 -34.07
CA LEU A 520 -25.28 -14.98 -33.38
C LEU A 520 -25.60 -16.15 -34.29
N ASP A 521 -24.70 -17.12 -34.36
CA ASP A 521 -24.94 -18.41 -34.98
C ASP A 521 -25.22 -19.45 -33.90
N VAL A 522 -26.47 -19.91 -33.82
CA VAL A 522 -26.89 -20.90 -32.83
C VAL A 522 -27.09 -22.24 -33.53
N ASP A 523 -26.19 -23.18 -33.27
CA ASP A 523 -26.15 -24.51 -33.90
C ASP A 523 -26.26 -24.46 -35.45
N GLY A 524 -25.52 -23.54 -36.09
CA GLY A 524 -25.48 -23.41 -37.55
C GLY A 524 -26.62 -22.58 -38.16
N LYS A 525 -27.40 -21.88 -37.33
CA LYS A 525 -28.46 -20.97 -37.77
C LYS A 525 -28.23 -19.57 -37.22
N THR A 526 -28.24 -18.59 -38.11
CA THR A 526 -27.88 -17.21 -37.79
C THR A 526 -29.11 -16.36 -37.46
N THR A 527 -29.00 -15.51 -36.44
CA THR A 527 -30.01 -14.50 -36.11
C THR A 527 -30.05 -13.37 -37.13
N SER A 528 -31.10 -12.54 -37.10
CA SER A 528 -31.03 -11.21 -37.72
C SER A 528 -29.92 -10.37 -37.06
N PRO A 529 -29.36 -9.37 -37.78
CA PRO A 529 -28.37 -8.44 -37.20
C PRO A 529 -28.87 -7.78 -35.91
N LEU A 530 -28.06 -7.85 -34.87
CA LEU A 530 -28.25 -7.22 -33.57
C LEU A 530 -27.31 -6.02 -33.48
N THR A 531 -27.78 -4.87 -33.01
CA THR A 531 -26.90 -3.73 -32.76
C THR A 531 -25.94 -4.03 -31.61
N TYR A 532 -24.78 -3.37 -31.60
CA TYR A 532 -23.80 -3.48 -30.52
C TYR A 532 -24.38 -3.21 -29.11
N ASP A 533 -25.48 -2.45 -29.04
CA ASP A 533 -26.23 -2.09 -27.83
C ASP A 533 -27.63 -2.70 -27.82
N ALA A 534 -27.82 -3.86 -28.46
CA ALA A 534 -29.12 -4.55 -28.50
C ALA A 534 -29.70 -4.71 -27.10
N THR A 535 -30.96 -4.33 -26.92
CA THR A 535 -31.71 -4.49 -25.67
C THR A 535 -32.04 -5.97 -25.43
N GLU A 536 -32.39 -6.30 -24.18
CA GLU A 536 -32.83 -7.65 -23.81
C GLU A 536 -33.99 -8.14 -24.69
N GLY A 537 -34.96 -7.26 -24.99
CA GLY A 537 -36.10 -7.58 -25.84
C GLY A 537 -35.72 -7.83 -27.31
N GLU A 538 -34.79 -7.04 -27.86
CA GLU A 538 -34.30 -7.23 -29.23
C GLU A 538 -33.51 -8.53 -29.36
N MET A 539 -32.66 -8.84 -28.38
CA MET A 539 -31.90 -10.08 -28.30
C MET A 539 -32.83 -11.31 -28.22
N VAL A 540 -33.82 -11.28 -27.31
CA VAL A 540 -34.84 -12.33 -27.19
C VAL A 540 -35.62 -12.50 -28.49
N LYS A 541 -36.02 -11.39 -29.13
CA LYS A 541 -36.76 -11.43 -30.39
C LYS A 541 -35.95 -12.07 -31.51
N ALA A 542 -34.67 -11.70 -31.64
CA ALA A 542 -33.78 -12.25 -32.66
C ALA A 542 -33.51 -13.75 -32.44
N LEU A 543 -33.30 -14.16 -31.18
CA LEU A 543 -33.11 -15.57 -30.81
C LEU A 543 -34.39 -16.40 -31.00
N LYS A 544 -35.57 -15.86 -30.65
CA LYS A 544 -36.86 -16.54 -30.86
C LYS A 544 -37.22 -16.74 -32.33
N ALA A 545 -36.72 -15.90 -33.21
CA ALA A 545 -36.95 -15.99 -34.65
C ALA A 545 -36.10 -17.08 -35.32
N VAL A 546 -35.15 -17.67 -34.60
CA VAL A 546 -34.30 -18.77 -35.07
C VAL A 546 -34.78 -20.06 -34.41
N ASP A 547 -35.17 -21.05 -35.21
CA ASP A 547 -35.77 -22.29 -34.72
C ASP A 547 -34.91 -23.01 -33.67
N THR A 548 -33.57 -22.99 -33.85
CA THR A 548 -32.64 -23.64 -32.91
C THR A 548 -32.65 -22.98 -31.53
N SER A 549 -32.89 -21.67 -31.40
CA SER A 549 -32.93 -20.90 -30.14
C SER A 549 -34.32 -20.42 -29.72
N SER A 550 -35.38 -20.96 -30.32
CA SER A 550 -36.77 -20.54 -30.08
C SER A 550 -37.24 -20.73 -28.62
N ASP A 551 -36.51 -21.56 -27.88
CA ASP A 551 -36.71 -21.91 -26.47
C ASP A 551 -35.99 -20.97 -25.47
N VAL A 552 -35.45 -19.84 -25.94
CA VAL A 552 -34.88 -18.81 -25.05
C VAL A 552 -35.92 -18.34 -24.02
N LEU A 553 -35.55 -18.46 -22.74
CA LEU A 553 -36.40 -18.12 -21.60
C LEU A 553 -36.22 -16.66 -21.19
N SER A 554 -34.97 -16.22 -21.06
CA SER A 554 -34.65 -14.86 -20.67
C SER A 554 -33.30 -14.41 -21.21
N VAL A 555 -33.17 -13.10 -21.39
CA VAL A 555 -31.90 -12.43 -21.60
C VAL A 555 -31.83 -11.31 -20.57
N THR A 556 -30.72 -11.20 -19.87
CA THR A 556 -30.39 -9.99 -19.12
C THR A 556 -29.18 -9.32 -19.72
N ARG A 557 -29.12 -7.99 -19.64
CA ARG A 557 -27.99 -7.21 -20.15
C ARG A 557 -27.36 -6.38 -19.03
N THR A 558 -26.04 -6.46 -18.90
CA THR A 558 -25.24 -5.62 -18.00
C THR A 558 -24.29 -4.74 -18.80
N GLY A 559 -24.04 -3.53 -18.29
CA GLY A 559 -23.27 -2.48 -18.97
C GLY A 559 -24.08 -1.18 -19.18
N PRO A 560 -23.53 -0.19 -19.91
CA PRO A 560 -22.28 -0.26 -20.64
C PRO A 560 -21.07 -0.34 -19.71
N PHE A 561 -20.12 -1.20 -20.05
CA PHE A 561 -18.76 -1.19 -19.55
C PHE A 561 -17.90 -0.27 -20.43
N LEU A 562 -16.59 -0.26 -20.18
CA LEU A 562 -15.63 0.49 -20.98
C LEU A 562 -15.82 0.23 -22.49
N ASN A 563 -15.65 1.28 -23.31
CA ASN A 563 -15.79 1.23 -24.77
C ASN A 563 -17.20 0.83 -25.27
N ASN A 564 -18.25 1.15 -24.51
CA ASN A 564 -19.64 0.77 -24.79
C ASN A 564 -19.85 -0.74 -24.92
N ALA A 565 -19.05 -1.53 -24.20
CA ALA A 565 -19.21 -2.97 -24.15
C ALA A 565 -20.41 -3.37 -23.29
N TYR A 566 -21.06 -4.47 -23.66
CA TYR A 566 -22.14 -5.08 -22.89
C TYR A 566 -21.88 -6.58 -22.70
N GLU A 567 -22.41 -7.12 -21.60
CA GLU A 567 -22.58 -8.57 -21.42
C GLU A 567 -24.08 -8.89 -21.50
N TRP A 568 -24.43 -9.87 -22.33
CA TRP A 568 -25.74 -10.49 -22.34
C TRP A 568 -25.66 -11.86 -21.72
N ARG A 569 -26.51 -12.11 -20.72
CA ARG A 569 -26.71 -13.43 -20.13
C ARG A 569 -27.97 -14.03 -20.69
N VAL A 570 -27.81 -15.04 -21.53
CA VAL A 570 -28.91 -15.71 -22.24
C VAL A 570 -29.21 -17.03 -21.53
N THR A 571 -30.46 -17.22 -21.13
CA THR A 571 -30.95 -18.46 -20.52
C THR A 571 -31.88 -19.17 -21.49
N PHE A 572 -31.56 -20.40 -21.85
CA PHE A 572 -32.41 -21.26 -22.68
C PHE A 572 -33.18 -22.26 -21.82
N ALA A 573 -34.29 -22.81 -22.33
CA ALA A 573 -34.85 -24.00 -21.73
C ALA A 573 -33.81 -25.14 -21.86
N GLY A 574 -33.56 -25.89 -20.77
CA GLY A 574 -32.50 -26.90 -20.78
C GLY A 574 -32.72 -27.93 -21.89
N PHE A 575 -31.67 -28.20 -22.68
CA PHE A 575 -31.72 -29.11 -23.81
C PHE A 575 -31.07 -30.47 -23.45
N PRO A 576 -31.84 -31.54 -23.13
CA PRO A 576 -31.31 -32.70 -22.40
C PRO A 576 -30.34 -33.60 -23.17
N ARG A 577 -30.08 -33.32 -24.45
CA ARG A 577 -29.35 -34.21 -25.37
C ARG A 577 -28.22 -33.53 -26.16
N HIS A 578 -28.03 -32.22 -26.02
CA HIS A 578 -27.06 -31.44 -26.78
C HIS A 578 -26.71 -30.19 -26.00
N VAL A 579 -25.43 -29.83 -25.95
CA VAL A 579 -25.00 -28.52 -25.44
C VAL A 579 -24.89 -27.58 -26.63
N ARG A 580 -25.65 -26.49 -26.58
CA ARG A 580 -25.77 -25.55 -27.68
C ARG A 580 -24.43 -24.89 -28.03
N SER A 581 -24.11 -24.79 -29.32
CA SER A 581 -22.97 -24.00 -29.80
C SER A 581 -23.45 -22.63 -30.23
N ILE A 582 -22.84 -21.57 -29.69
CA ILE A 582 -23.11 -20.19 -30.09
C ILE A 582 -21.83 -19.59 -30.68
N GLY A 583 -21.83 -19.42 -32.00
CA GLY A 583 -20.83 -18.67 -32.75
C GLY A 583 -21.24 -17.21 -32.94
N THR A 584 -20.31 -16.39 -33.43
CA THR A 584 -20.55 -14.97 -33.70
C THR A 584 -20.00 -14.57 -35.06
N ASP A 585 -20.73 -13.72 -35.79
CA ASP A 585 -20.21 -12.99 -36.94
C ASP A 585 -20.14 -11.51 -36.57
N LEU A 586 -18.92 -10.98 -36.64
CA LEU A 586 -18.53 -9.66 -36.16
C LEU A 586 -18.15 -8.73 -37.31
N SER A 587 -18.35 -9.13 -38.57
CA SER A 587 -18.01 -8.33 -39.76
C SER A 587 -18.62 -6.91 -39.74
N GLY A 588 -19.83 -6.78 -39.17
CA GLY A 588 -20.50 -5.50 -38.98
C GLY A 588 -20.17 -4.76 -37.67
N LEU A 589 -19.44 -5.38 -36.74
CA LEU A 589 -19.18 -4.85 -35.40
C LEU A 589 -17.86 -4.09 -35.39
N ALA A 590 -17.93 -2.78 -35.21
CA ALA A 590 -16.79 -1.85 -35.27
C ALA A 590 -15.90 -2.08 -36.50
N GLN A 591 -16.54 -2.35 -37.66
CA GLN A 591 -15.88 -2.68 -38.94
C GLN A 591 -14.97 -3.92 -38.86
N GLY A 592 -15.43 -4.98 -38.17
CA GLY A 592 -14.69 -6.24 -38.04
C GLY A 592 -13.62 -6.25 -36.95
N ARG A 593 -13.51 -5.17 -36.16
CA ARG A 593 -12.55 -5.06 -35.05
C ARG A 593 -13.17 -5.39 -33.69
N GLY A 594 -14.49 -5.39 -33.59
CA GLY A 594 -15.18 -5.82 -32.39
C GLY A 594 -14.90 -7.31 -32.15
N GLN A 595 -14.74 -7.66 -30.88
CA GLN A 595 -14.62 -9.03 -30.41
C GLN A 595 -15.84 -9.41 -29.59
N MET A 596 -16.14 -10.70 -29.55
CA MET A 596 -17.22 -11.22 -28.74
C MET A 596 -16.83 -12.57 -28.16
N THR A 597 -16.86 -12.65 -26.82
CA THR A 597 -16.55 -13.87 -26.08
C THR A 597 -17.85 -14.51 -25.65
N VAL A 598 -18.02 -15.79 -25.97
CA VAL A 598 -19.19 -16.59 -25.60
C VAL A 598 -18.75 -17.64 -24.59
N ASN A 599 -19.24 -17.54 -23.36
CA ASN A 599 -18.91 -18.45 -22.27
C ASN A 599 -20.16 -19.21 -21.83
N LEU A 600 -20.09 -20.54 -21.83
CA LEU A 600 -21.09 -21.39 -21.20
C LEU A 600 -20.89 -21.32 -19.67
N LEU A 601 -21.84 -20.72 -18.96
CA LEU A 601 -21.79 -20.59 -17.52
C LEU A 601 -22.47 -21.76 -16.81
N LEU A 602 -23.51 -22.33 -17.43
CA LEU A 602 -24.22 -23.48 -16.90
C LEU A 602 -24.69 -24.39 -18.05
N PRO A 603 -24.27 -25.66 -18.11
CA PRO A 603 -24.64 -26.59 -19.19
C PRO A 603 -26.06 -27.19 -19.05
N GLY A 604 -26.86 -26.72 -18.08
CA GLY A 604 -28.15 -27.30 -17.69
C GLY A 604 -28.05 -28.66 -16.98
N ALA A 605 -28.94 -28.94 -16.02
CA ALA A 605 -28.94 -30.18 -15.23
C ALA A 605 -29.97 -31.22 -15.72
N LYS A 606 -29.62 -32.52 -15.61
CA LYS A 606 -30.51 -33.68 -15.85
C LYS A 606 -31.71 -33.69 -14.86
N GLY A 607 -32.82 -34.30 -15.29
CA GLY A 607 -34.20 -34.19 -14.73
C GLY A 607 -34.43 -34.36 -13.22
N GLU A 608 -35.61 -33.88 -12.80
CA GLU A 608 -36.09 -33.76 -11.41
C GLU A 608 -36.32 -35.10 -10.69
N GLN A 609 -35.92 -35.17 -9.41
CA GLN A 609 -36.16 -36.30 -8.50
C GLN A 609 -37.01 -35.84 -7.32
N GLN A 610 -38.23 -36.37 -7.15
CA GLN A 610 -39.10 -36.09 -6.01
C GLN A 610 -39.23 -37.32 -5.09
N GLN A 611 -39.29 -37.11 -3.78
CA GLN A 611 -39.47 -38.18 -2.79
C GLN A 611 -40.81 -38.01 -2.07
N ILE A 612 -41.70 -39.00 -2.21
CA ILE A 612 -42.99 -39.03 -1.54
C ILE A 612 -42.85 -39.89 -0.28
N SER A 613 -43.22 -39.34 0.88
CA SER A 613 -43.21 -40.06 2.16
C SER A 613 -44.56 -39.87 2.85
N THR A 614 -45.19 -40.97 3.28
CA THR A 614 -46.47 -40.94 4.00
C THR A 614 -46.30 -41.53 5.40
N THR A 615 -47.04 -40.99 6.38
CA THR A 615 -47.07 -41.47 7.77
C THR A 615 -48.23 -42.42 8.06
N LEU A 616 -49.09 -42.65 7.07
CA LEU A 616 -50.25 -43.56 7.18
C LEU A 616 -49.78 -45.02 7.26
N SER A 617 -50.47 -45.81 8.07
CA SER A 617 -50.24 -47.26 8.18
C SER A 617 -51.19 -48.09 7.29
N SER A 618 -52.20 -47.47 6.67
CA SER A 618 -53.17 -48.10 5.77
C SER A 618 -53.88 -47.06 4.89
N GLY A 619 -54.57 -47.52 3.83
CA GLY A 619 -55.35 -46.68 2.90
C GLY A 619 -54.71 -46.51 1.52
N SER A 620 -55.32 -45.67 0.69
CA SER A 620 -54.79 -45.25 -0.62
C SER A 620 -54.77 -43.72 -0.73
N PHE A 621 -53.94 -43.20 -1.62
CA PHE A 621 -53.87 -41.79 -1.98
C PHE A 621 -53.85 -41.63 -3.50
N LYS A 622 -54.17 -40.44 -3.98
CA LYS A 622 -54.02 -40.06 -5.38
C LYS A 622 -53.04 -38.90 -5.46
N CYS A 623 -52.24 -38.88 -6.51
CA CYS A 623 -51.37 -37.77 -6.81
C CYS A 623 -51.89 -37.02 -8.02
N SER A 624 -51.95 -35.70 -7.92
CA SER A 624 -52.33 -34.82 -9.01
C SER A 624 -51.13 -34.03 -9.53
N LEU A 625 -51.14 -33.81 -10.84
CA LEU A 625 -50.21 -32.95 -11.57
C LEU A 625 -51.06 -32.02 -12.43
N GLY A 626 -51.34 -30.82 -11.92
CA GLY A 626 -52.32 -29.92 -12.52
C GLY A 626 -53.73 -30.56 -12.51
N ALA A 627 -54.38 -30.63 -13.67
CA ALA A 627 -55.72 -31.24 -13.81
C ALA A 627 -55.72 -32.77 -13.90
N ARG A 628 -54.54 -33.40 -13.98
CA ARG A 628 -54.40 -34.86 -14.10
C ARG A 628 -54.30 -35.45 -12.70
N VAL A 629 -55.03 -36.54 -12.45
CA VAL A 629 -55.05 -37.24 -11.15
C VAL A 629 -54.72 -38.70 -11.39
N SER A 630 -53.80 -39.29 -10.64
CA SER A 630 -53.42 -40.69 -10.78
C SER A 630 -54.59 -41.62 -10.45
N GLY A 631 -54.44 -42.90 -10.81
CA GLY A 631 -55.20 -43.97 -10.17
C GLY A 631 -54.97 -44.02 -8.65
N ASP A 632 -55.79 -44.79 -7.94
CA ASP A 632 -55.60 -45.04 -6.50
C ASP A 632 -54.27 -45.76 -6.24
N ILE A 633 -53.40 -45.16 -5.42
CA ILE A 633 -52.11 -45.73 -5.02
C ILE A 633 -52.24 -46.19 -3.57
N ALA A 634 -52.15 -47.51 -3.32
CA ALA A 634 -52.18 -48.02 -1.96
C ALA A 634 -50.89 -47.63 -1.22
N VAL A 635 -50.97 -47.39 0.09
CA VAL A 635 -49.79 -47.09 0.92
C VAL A 635 -48.77 -48.24 0.91
N SER A 636 -49.19 -49.46 0.55
CA SER A 636 -48.34 -50.64 0.38
C SER A 636 -47.83 -50.88 -1.05
N SER A 637 -48.13 -49.99 -2.01
CA SER A 637 -47.86 -50.23 -3.43
C SER A 637 -46.37 -50.36 -3.76
N THR A 638 -46.04 -51.29 -4.68
CA THR A 638 -44.69 -51.44 -5.23
C THR A 638 -44.37 -50.34 -6.24
N ALA A 639 -43.09 -50.15 -6.58
CA ALA A 639 -42.67 -49.17 -7.59
C ALA A 639 -43.40 -49.36 -8.94
N GLY A 640 -43.61 -50.61 -9.37
CA GLY A 640 -44.34 -50.92 -10.60
C GLY A 640 -45.84 -50.61 -10.53
N GLU A 641 -46.47 -50.83 -9.37
CA GLU A 641 -47.89 -50.50 -9.16
C GLU A 641 -48.12 -48.99 -9.10
N VAL A 642 -47.19 -48.25 -8.49
CA VAL A 642 -47.20 -46.78 -8.53
C VAL A 642 -47.11 -46.32 -9.99
N LEU A 643 -46.15 -46.85 -10.76
CA LEU A 643 -45.96 -46.47 -12.17
C LEU A 643 -47.22 -46.73 -13.00
N GLN A 644 -47.88 -47.87 -12.79
CA GLN A 644 -49.14 -48.21 -13.45
C GLN A 644 -50.29 -47.24 -13.10
N ALA A 645 -50.35 -46.76 -11.86
CA ALA A 645 -51.34 -45.76 -11.45
C ALA A 645 -51.13 -44.40 -12.15
N PHE A 646 -49.88 -44.03 -12.45
CA PHE A 646 -49.54 -42.83 -13.22
C PHE A 646 -49.72 -43.00 -14.74
N ASP A 647 -49.49 -44.20 -15.28
CA ASP A 647 -49.72 -44.48 -16.70
C ASP A 647 -51.19 -44.42 -17.10
N SER A 648 -52.10 -44.74 -16.15
CA SER A 648 -53.56 -44.78 -16.40
C SER A 648 -54.16 -43.46 -16.91
N VAL A 649 -53.46 -42.33 -16.75
CA VAL A 649 -53.95 -40.98 -17.13
C VAL A 649 -52.90 -40.18 -17.92
N THR A 650 -51.91 -40.85 -18.52
CA THR A 650 -50.84 -40.25 -19.34
C THR A 650 -50.09 -39.11 -18.63
N PHE A 651 -49.43 -39.37 -17.49
CA PHE A 651 -48.64 -38.37 -16.77
C PHE A 651 -47.28 -38.00 -17.44
N GLY A 652 -46.98 -38.54 -18.62
CA GLY A 652 -45.66 -38.46 -19.25
C GLY A 652 -44.79 -39.66 -18.85
N ARG A 653 -43.48 -39.63 -19.17
CA ARG A 653 -42.56 -40.71 -18.79
C ARG A 653 -42.14 -40.55 -17.33
N ALA A 654 -42.65 -41.41 -16.46
CA ALA A 654 -42.28 -41.49 -15.06
C ALA A 654 -41.35 -42.70 -14.82
N ASP A 655 -40.39 -42.55 -13.91
CA ASP A 655 -39.61 -43.67 -13.37
C ASP A 655 -39.77 -43.70 -11.85
N VAL A 656 -40.00 -44.87 -11.27
CA VAL A 656 -40.27 -45.03 -9.83
C VAL A 656 -39.26 -46.03 -9.27
N THR A 657 -38.58 -45.63 -8.20
CA THR A 657 -37.69 -46.54 -7.44
C THR A 657 -38.14 -46.62 -5.98
N GLY A 658 -38.28 -47.85 -5.46
CA GLY A 658 -38.73 -48.12 -4.09
C GLY A 658 -38.88 -49.62 -3.81
N ASN A 659 -38.60 -50.04 -2.58
CA ASN A 659 -38.74 -51.44 -2.17
C ASN A 659 -40.19 -51.74 -1.76
N ALA A 660 -40.74 -52.86 -2.21
CA ALA A 660 -42.07 -53.33 -1.81
C ALA A 660 -42.11 -53.68 -0.30
N GLY A 661 -43.11 -53.15 0.43
CA GLY A 661 -43.56 -53.74 1.69
C GLY A 661 -42.89 -53.30 3.00
N GLY A 662 -42.31 -52.10 3.12
CA GLY A 662 -41.86 -51.55 4.42
C GLY A 662 -41.94 -50.03 4.46
N ARG A 663 -42.04 -49.41 5.65
CA ARG A 663 -42.02 -47.93 5.83
C ARG A 663 -40.87 -47.35 5.03
N GLY A 664 -41.16 -46.78 3.86
CA GLY A 664 -40.12 -46.54 2.87
C GLY A 664 -40.64 -45.61 1.78
N SER A 665 -39.86 -44.57 1.54
CA SER A 665 -40.10 -43.51 0.57
C SER A 665 -40.01 -44.00 -0.87
N SER A 666 -40.98 -43.67 -1.70
CA SER A 666 -40.88 -43.86 -3.15
C SER A 666 -40.24 -42.61 -3.77
N ARG A 667 -39.22 -42.81 -4.61
CA ARG A 667 -38.59 -41.74 -5.40
C ARG A 667 -39.14 -41.79 -6.82
N LEU A 668 -39.72 -40.67 -7.24
CA LEU A 668 -40.39 -40.51 -8.52
C LEU A 668 -39.63 -39.49 -9.36
N TRP A 669 -39.37 -39.85 -10.62
CA TRP A 669 -38.80 -38.96 -11.63
C TRP A 669 -39.92 -38.51 -12.56
N ILE A 670 -40.22 -37.22 -12.62
CA ILE A 670 -41.26 -36.68 -13.51
C ILE A 670 -40.63 -35.65 -14.43
N GLY A 671 -40.86 -35.79 -15.75
CA GLY A 671 -40.29 -34.92 -16.76
C GLY A 671 -41.04 -33.59 -17.01
N GLN A 672 -41.93 -33.14 -16.12
CA GLN A 672 -42.69 -31.90 -16.29
C GLN A 672 -42.77 -31.07 -15.01
N GLY A 673 -42.39 -29.78 -15.11
CA GLY A 673 -42.27 -28.81 -14.01
C GLY A 673 -43.58 -28.32 -13.37
N ILE A 674 -44.51 -29.23 -13.09
CA ILE A 674 -45.68 -28.97 -12.27
C ILE A 674 -45.47 -29.72 -10.95
N CYS A 675 -45.77 -29.09 -9.81
CA CYS A 675 -45.65 -29.77 -8.51
C CYS A 675 -46.63 -30.93 -8.41
N LEU A 676 -46.13 -32.11 -8.03
CA LEU A 676 -46.97 -33.25 -7.72
C LEU A 676 -47.62 -33.04 -6.34
N SER A 677 -48.95 -33.01 -6.28
CA SER A 677 -49.71 -32.92 -5.03
C SER A 677 -50.36 -34.25 -4.71
N CYS A 678 -50.08 -34.84 -3.55
CA CYS A 678 -50.68 -36.12 -3.16
C CYS A 678 -51.59 -35.94 -1.93
N PRO A 679 -52.79 -35.36 -2.08
CA PRO A 679 -53.73 -35.21 -0.96
C PRO A 679 -54.21 -36.58 -0.49
N VAL A 680 -54.26 -36.76 0.84
CA VAL A 680 -54.77 -37.98 1.46
C VAL A 680 -56.30 -37.99 1.36
N VAL A 681 -56.86 -38.94 0.61
CA VAL A 681 -58.31 -39.18 0.57
C VAL A 681 -58.64 -40.26 1.61
N GLN A 682 -59.21 -39.87 2.75
CA GLN A 682 -59.79 -40.83 3.69
C GLN A 682 -61.17 -41.28 3.18
N LEU A 683 -61.29 -42.56 2.79
CA LEU A 683 -62.58 -43.20 2.59
C LEU A 683 -63.22 -43.50 3.96
N LYS A 684 -64.44 -43.00 4.16
CA LYS A 684 -65.31 -43.30 5.31
C LYS A 684 -65.38 -44.80 5.57
N ARG A 685 -65.28 -45.19 6.84
CA ARG A 685 -66.19 -46.21 7.37
C ARG A 685 -67.35 -45.50 8.05
#